data_AF-A0AA39LY37-F1
#
_entry.id   AF-A0AA39LY37-F1
#
_cell.length_a   1.000
_cell.length_b   1.000
_cell.length_c   1.000
_cell.angle_alpha   90.00
_cell.angle_beta   90.00
_cell.angle_gamma   90.00
#
_symmetry.space_group_name_H-M   'P 1'
#
loop_
_entity.id
_entity.type
_entity.pdbx_description
1 polymer ?
#
loop_
_entity_poly.entity_id
_entity_poly.type
_entity_poly.pdbx_seq_one_letter_code
_entity_poly.pdbx_strand_id
1 'polypeptide(L)'
;MEYANELQGIKKEEEASGDTMTPVERRDVLDDDSNSSSQPPQKKNRVTPDQAIFNYLYQQKQNDLLQLMFDEETRVEYTNKVEQMGAAMPQIQRMYAYYCRNKPVKKEVVEESSDLRRGTVKIETAVETIRALEHAVRDSQQQQVTNPRRSARLRARSLVKKPDVVGVEDEKSSNEDPKQQSTPREDGPIHLNDCAVLILNVPARTITRANKSKEAQEANDRADVRRKKERVKDSRKVQFSSDQAIFYYFHERKRSDVLDAIFDGETRQEYVNKVKEVRCERPSIMRMYAHWRRIELKKTIKNGMEIWKCQVCKEEKKANGALKLLTHIGTHEGISYACIVEGCGSFLKPYSFRAHLRKIHGFRADQLEQQQYHKLRVMEKSFYIEARTKMNNYFPPEAFLRFDRNVSKKAQFEDPNCRECGLVVSSITTRRSHVAQHLNLSYKCVVDGCDIRTDATNMGSHLRWRHSKKVAQLTAEELFELKRTRTDFYNVKMDASTPSAPPFDAHGLIYNFVKRRNPRLLLEMFGKERCRELEQRDHLYDKNTLKSMVEAYKKSKRPTEGDEHSMQKQAEAKGKRTSPSDLKITPQLATFYYLYERKRRVVLEAIFDEETRKEFTSKVEKMGIDMPSILRTYAYWRRIELKKTVKRGIEIWRCQLCEKEIKATGVQDLINHIGTHEGGSCSCLVAGCGKLMKPKYLRNHLMNIHALHADHLDKEQYHKLRRTLESFYKKAKTQRNKYFPPEAFLRFDDKKMSNKNLLEDPKCRECGQMVHAETTRRLHVAQHLNLLYKCVVDGCEFRADPIRLVDHLSKNHLKKVAQLTAEELFELKRIRVVFKKVMDNELHKFFPYKEDIPAGPFRDLL
;
A
#
# COMPACT_ATOMS: atom_id res chain seq x y z
N MET A 1 6.46 -41.57 -30.31
CA MET A 1 6.74 -42.95 -29.84
C MET A 1 8.24 -43.18 -29.72
N GLU A 2 9.06 -42.77 -30.68
CA GLU A 2 10.54 -42.82 -30.59
C GLU A 2 11.10 -42.10 -29.33
N TYR A 3 10.56 -40.93 -28.99
CA TYR A 3 10.92 -40.19 -27.76
C TYR A 3 10.56 -40.92 -26.44
N ALA A 4 9.60 -41.84 -26.45
CA ALA A 4 9.26 -42.63 -25.26
C ALA A 4 10.23 -43.81 -25.08
N ASN A 5 10.85 -44.29 -26.16
CA ASN A 5 11.78 -45.41 -26.13
C ASN A 5 13.19 -44.97 -25.68
N GLU A 6 13.65 -43.75 -26.05
CA GLU A 6 14.92 -43.19 -25.54
C GLU A 6 14.91 -42.96 -24.02
N LEU A 7 13.76 -42.58 -23.44
CA LEU A 7 13.63 -42.36 -21.99
C LEU A 7 13.57 -43.66 -21.17
N GLN A 8 13.31 -44.80 -21.80
CA GLN A 8 13.34 -46.12 -21.14
C GLN A 8 14.74 -46.74 -21.12
N GLY A 9 15.63 -46.38 -22.06
CA GLY A 9 17.01 -46.86 -22.09
C GLY A 9 17.85 -46.37 -20.91
N ILE A 10 17.70 -45.10 -20.53
CA ILE A 10 18.50 -44.44 -19.49
C ILE A 10 18.15 -44.96 -18.07
N LYS A 11 16.94 -45.52 -17.88
CA LYS A 11 16.53 -46.08 -16.58
C LYS A 11 17.10 -47.47 -16.28
N LYS A 12 17.59 -48.21 -17.29
CA LYS A 12 18.09 -49.57 -17.11
C LYS A 12 19.56 -49.65 -16.70
N GLU A 13 20.32 -48.58 -16.82
CA GLU A 13 21.74 -48.56 -16.44
C GLU A 13 21.98 -48.18 -14.97
N GLU A 14 21.01 -47.57 -14.29
CA GLU A 14 21.12 -47.20 -12.86
C GLU A 14 20.73 -48.34 -11.89
N GLU A 15 20.10 -49.42 -12.36
CA GLU A 15 19.69 -50.57 -11.52
C GLU A 15 20.76 -51.68 -11.41
N ALA A 16 21.94 -51.51 -12.02
CA ALA A 16 22.96 -52.55 -12.14
C ALA A 16 24.16 -52.44 -11.17
N SER A 17 24.17 -51.51 -10.21
CA SER A 17 25.26 -51.41 -9.22
C SER A 17 24.75 -51.42 -7.78
N GLY A 18 24.42 -52.61 -7.27
CA GLY A 18 24.13 -52.86 -5.86
C GLY A 18 25.29 -53.61 -5.20
N ASP A 19 25.93 -52.98 -4.21
CA ASP A 19 26.88 -53.66 -3.32
C ASP A 19 26.34 -53.67 -1.88
N THR A 20 26.43 -54.86 -1.30
CA THR A 20 25.93 -55.33 -0.01
C THR A 20 26.71 -54.80 1.20
N MET A 21 26.06 -54.59 2.36
CA MET A 21 26.64 -54.79 3.70
C MET A 21 25.58 -55.10 4.78
N THR A 22 26.00 -55.95 5.71
CA THR A 22 25.26 -56.74 6.73
C THR A 22 24.95 -56.00 8.05
N PRO A 23 24.09 -56.56 8.94
CA PRO A 23 23.56 -55.87 10.13
C PRO A 23 24.31 -56.19 11.45
N VAL A 24 24.42 -55.20 12.35
CA VAL A 24 24.91 -55.39 13.74
C VAL A 24 23.97 -54.74 14.76
N GLU A 25 23.41 -55.62 15.59
CA GLU A 25 23.07 -55.59 17.03
C GLU A 25 22.41 -54.41 17.75
N ARG A 26 21.35 -54.80 18.49
CA ARG A 26 20.66 -54.12 19.60
C ARG A 26 21.57 -53.91 20.83
N ARG A 27 21.31 -52.84 21.58
CA ARG A 27 21.36 -52.84 23.06
C ARG A 27 20.30 -51.91 23.65
N ASP A 28 19.58 -52.45 24.63
CA ASP A 28 18.65 -51.79 25.55
C ASP A 28 19.41 -51.03 26.66
N VAL A 29 18.88 -49.91 27.16
CA VAL A 29 19.02 -49.45 28.56
C VAL A 29 17.80 -48.58 28.97
N LEU A 30 17.45 -48.75 30.24
CA LEU A 30 16.28 -48.42 31.06
C LEU A 30 15.99 -46.94 31.39
N ASP A 31 14.70 -46.71 31.71
CA ASP A 31 14.03 -45.88 32.73
C ASP A 31 14.76 -44.75 33.46
N ASP A 32 14.07 -43.59 33.56
CA ASP A 32 13.93 -42.89 34.85
C ASP A 32 12.73 -41.90 34.85
N ASP A 33 11.89 -42.05 35.86
CA ASP A 33 10.73 -41.21 36.19
C ASP A 33 11.14 -39.89 36.87
N SER A 34 10.47 -38.78 36.56
CA SER A 34 10.23 -37.74 37.58
C SER A 34 9.07 -36.79 37.26
N ASN A 35 8.30 -36.61 38.32
CA ASN A 35 7.00 -35.98 38.50
C ASN A 35 7.14 -34.44 38.70
N SER A 36 6.32 -33.61 38.05
CA SER A 36 6.06 -32.25 38.53
C SER A 36 4.68 -31.72 38.12
N SER A 37 3.86 -31.45 39.13
CA SER A 37 2.55 -30.81 39.09
C SER A 37 2.66 -29.29 38.86
N SER A 38 1.81 -28.71 38.01
CA SER A 38 1.70 -27.26 37.82
C SER A 38 0.24 -26.80 37.73
N GLN A 39 -0.15 -25.89 38.63
CA GLN A 39 -1.44 -25.16 38.64
C GLN A 39 -1.59 -24.20 37.44
N PRO A 40 -2.83 -23.87 37.00
CA PRO A 40 -3.06 -23.03 35.83
C PRO A 40 -2.88 -21.52 36.10
N PRO A 41 -2.45 -20.74 35.09
CA PRO A 41 -2.13 -19.33 35.24
C PRO A 41 -3.40 -18.44 35.27
N GLN A 42 -3.49 -17.56 36.26
CA GLN A 42 -4.57 -16.56 36.37
C GLN A 42 -4.46 -15.47 35.28
N LYS A 43 -5.56 -15.23 34.54
CA LYS A 43 -5.70 -14.18 33.50
C LYS A 43 -5.61 -12.78 34.11
N LYS A 44 -4.72 -11.93 33.59
CA LYS A 44 -4.61 -10.51 34.00
C LYS A 44 -5.55 -9.63 33.17
N ASN A 45 -6.52 -9.00 33.83
CA ASN A 45 -7.45 -8.05 33.21
C ASN A 45 -6.72 -6.76 32.79
N ARG A 46 -6.90 -6.33 31.54
CA ARG A 46 -6.27 -5.12 30.98
C ARG A 46 -7.27 -3.95 31.03
N VAL A 47 -6.95 -2.93 31.81
CA VAL A 47 -7.79 -1.73 32.00
C VAL A 47 -7.67 -0.80 30.78
N THR A 48 -8.80 -0.40 30.19
CA THR A 48 -8.84 0.57 29.08
C THR A 48 -8.68 2.01 29.60
N PRO A 49 -8.30 3.01 28.78
CA PRO A 49 -8.23 4.41 29.22
C PRO A 49 -9.55 4.93 29.78
N ASP A 50 -10.68 4.60 29.14
CA ASP A 50 -12.02 4.99 29.60
C ASP A 50 -12.37 4.32 30.92
N GLN A 51 -11.98 3.05 31.11
CA GLN A 51 -12.13 2.34 32.39
C GLN A 51 -11.19 2.89 33.47
N ALA A 52 -9.99 3.37 33.12
CA ALA A 52 -9.09 4.01 34.08
C ALA A 52 -9.62 5.37 34.56
N ILE A 53 -10.20 6.16 33.65
CA ILE A 53 -10.89 7.42 33.98
C ILE A 53 -12.14 7.13 34.83
N PHE A 54 -12.92 6.11 34.47
CA PHE A 54 -14.07 5.68 35.26
C PHE A 54 -13.66 5.26 36.66
N ASN A 55 -12.67 4.36 36.80
CA ASN A 55 -12.19 3.87 38.08
C ASN A 55 -11.68 5.02 38.98
N TYR A 56 -11.01 6.02 38.38
CA TYR A 56 -10.57 7.21 39.11
C TYR A 56 -11.75 8.00 39.68
N LEU A 57 -12.72 8.36 38.84
CA LEU A 57 -13.88 9.15 39.25
C LEU A 57 -14.78 8.38 40.24
N TYR A 58 -14.90 7.06 40.05
CA TYR A 58 -15.60 6.16 40.96
C TYR A 58 -14.94 6.07 42.33
N GLN A 59 -13.61 5.97 42.38
CA GLN A 59 -12.85 5.96 43.64
C GLN A 59 -12.92 7.30 44.38
N GLN A 60 -12.97 8.41 43.65
CA GLN A 60 -13.16 9.76 44.21
C GLN A 60 -14.62 10.07 44.57
N LYS A 61 -15.54 9.11 44.40
CA LYS A 61 -16.99 9.26 44.63
C LYS A 61 -17.62 10.43 43.85
N GLN A 62 -17.08 10.77 42.69
CA GLN A 62 -17.56 11.86 41.83
C GLN A 62 -18.70 11.39 40.91
N ASN A 63 -19.83 11.00 41.50
CA ASN A 63 -20.96 10.40 40.79
C ASN A 63 -21.57 11.31 39.71
N ASP A 64 -21.56 12.63 39.93
CA ASP A 64 -22.10 13.60 38.95
C ASP A 64 -21.25 13.65 37.68
N LEU A 65 -19.93 13.55 37.81
CA LEU A 65 -19.01 13.49 36.66
C LEU A 65 -19.09 12.13 35.96
N LEU A 66 -19.32 11.04 36.69
CA LEU A 66 -19.59 9.74 36.08
C LEU A 66 -20.87 9.76 35.24
N GLN A 67 -21.96 10.34 35.76
CA GLN A 67 -23.22 10.52 35.02
C GLN A 67 -23.04 11.39 33.78
N LEU A 68 -22.20 12.42 33.87
CA LEU A 68 -21.91 13.31 32.74
C LEU A 68 -21.06 12.65 31.64
N MET A 69 -20.12 11.78 32.02
CA MET A 69 -19.09 11.25 31.11
C MET A 69 -19.40 9.88 30.51
N PHE A 70 -20.27 9.09 31.15
CA PHE A 70 -20.54 7.71 30.75
C PHE A 70 -22.05 7.45 30.70
N ASP A 71 -22.52 6.80 29.63
CA ASP A 71 -23.91 6.33 29.55
C ASP A 71 -24.21 5.23 30.60
N GLU A 72 -25.49 5.03 30.89
CA GLU A 72 -25.94 4.12 31.97
C GLU A 72 -25.41 2.68 31.78
N GLU A 73 -25.41 2.17 30.55
CA GLU A 73 -24.94 0.81 30.24
C GLU A 73 -23.44 0.67 30.52
N THR A 74 -22.64 1.65 30.10
CA THR A 74 -21.19 1.69 30.36
C THR A 74 -20.87 1.91 31.84
N ARG A 75 -21.67 2.71 32.56
CA ARG A 75 -21.52 2.91 34.01
C ARG A 75 -21.77 1.61 34.76
N VAL A 76 -22.85 0.90 34.45
CA VAL A 76 -23.17 -0.40 35.08
C VAL A 76 -22.08 -1.43 34.76
N GLU A 77 -21.63 -1.51 33.52
CA GLU A 77 -20.55 -2.43 33.13
C GLU A 77 -19.25 -2.15 33.90
N TYR A 78 -18.86 -0.88 34.02
CA TYR A 78 -17.60 -0.51 34.67
C TYR A 78 -17.69 -0.54 36.20
N THR A 79 -18.83 -0.20 36.80
CA THR A 79 -19.09 -0.41 38.24
C THR A 79 -18.95 -1.88 38.58
N ASN A 80 -19.58 -2.78 37.82
CA ASN A 80 -19.48 -4.23 38.03
C ASN A 80 -18.03 -4.71 37.92
N LYS A 81 -17.25 -4.17 36.98
CA LYS A 81 -15.82 -4.50 36.85
C LYS A 81 -14.99 -3.98 38.02
N VAL A 82 -15.30 -2.79 38.55
CA VAL A 82 -14.63 -2.23 39.72
C VAL A 82 -14.92 -3.06 40.96
N GLU A 83 -16.18 -3.42 41.19
CA GLU A 83 -16.61 -4.25 42.31
C GLU A 83 -16.01 -5.65 42.25
N GLN A 84 -15.93 -6.25 41.05
CA GLN A 84 -15.26 -7.55 40.84
C GLN A 84 -13.75 -7.54 41.12
N MET A 85 -13.09 -6.37 41.11
CA MET A 85 -11.65 -6.27 41.37
C MET A 85 -11.31 -6.07 42.87
N GLY A 86 -12.28 -5.71 43.71
CA GLY A 86 -12.11 -5.58 45.16
C GLY A 86 -10.95 -4.67 45.59
N ALA A 87 -10.32 -4.97 46.74
CA ALA A 87 -9.22 -4.20 47.33
C ALA A 87 -7.87 -4.26 46.56
N ALA A 88 -7.80 -4.99 45.44
CA ALA A 88 -6.56 -5.23 44.69
C ALA A 88 -6.23 -4.15 43.65
N MET A 89 -6.87 -2.97 43.71
CA MET A 89 -6.74 -1.92 42.70
C MET A 89 -5.41 -1.14 42.83
N PRO A 90 -4.52 -1.11 41.82
CA PRO A 90 -3.28 -0.32 41.90
C PRO A 90 -3.55 1.18 41.77
N GLN A 91 -2.91 2.01 42.60
CA GLN A 91 -2.95 3.47 42.48
C GLN A 91 -2.53 3.93 41.05
N ILE A 92 -3.24 4.91 40.50
CA ILE A 92 -3.08 5.43 39.12
C ILE A 92 -1.64 5.82 38.77
N GLN A 93 -0.87 6.32 39.74
CA GLN A 93 0.54 6.66 39.58
C GLN A 93 1.38 5.46 39.12
N ARG A 94 1.05 4.23 39.56
CA ARG A 94 1.74 2.99 39.15
C ARG A 94 1.34 2.55 37.73
N MET A 95 0.08 2.76 37.34
CA MET A 95 -0.39 2.47 35.97
C MET A 95 0.26 3.39 34.93
N TYR A 96 0.46 4.67 35.26
CA TYR A 96 1.07 5.64 34.35
C TYR A 96 2.59 5.44 34.21
N ALA A 97 3.30 5.15 35.31
CA ALA A 97 4.73 4.83 35.28
C ALA A 97 5.04 3.57 34.44
N TYR A 98 4.16 2.55 34.51
CA TYR A 98 4.26 1.34 33.70
C TYR A 98 4.05 1.61 32.20
N TYR A 99 3.16 2.55 31.85
CA TYR A 99 2.90 2.95 30.46
C TYR A 99 4.05 3.78 29.87
N CYS A 100 4.68 4.65 30.67
CA CYS A 100 5.79 5.51 30.23
C CYS A 100 7.10 4.75 29.99
N ARG A 101 7.37 3.66 30.73
CA ARG A 101 8.59 2.83 30.56
C ARG A 101 8.66 2.04 29.24
N ASN A 102 7.55 1.87 28.51
CA ASN A 102 7.46 0.95 27.37
C ASN A 102 7.36 1.62 25.98
N LYS A 103 7.86 2.86 25.81
CA LYS A 103 7.94 3.54 24.50
C LYS A 103 9.27 3.22 23.77
N PRO A 104 9.27 2.79 22.50
CA PRO A 104 10.48 2.72 21.70
C PRO A 104 10.86 4.10 21.15
N VAL A 105 12.08 4.57 21.46
CA VAL A 105 12.69 5.78 20.87
C VAL A 105 13.37 5.39 19.56
N LYS A 106 13.00 6.04 18.44
CA LYS A 106 13.76 5.94 17.18
C LYS A 106 14.94 6.91 17.26
N LYS A 107 16.18 6.41 17.26
CA LYS A 107 17.38 7.23 17.04
C LYS A 107 17.60 7.43 15.54
N GLU A 108 17.73 8.69 15.13
CA GLU A 108 18.38 9.07 13.87
C GLU A 108 19.89 9.00 14.09
N VAL A 109 20.59 8.23 13.26
CA VAL A 109 22.06 8.18 13.21
C VAL A 109 22.51 9.20 12.16
N VAL A 110 23.38 10.12 12.58
CA VAL A 110 24.18 10.97 11.71
C VAL A 110 25.59 10.38 11.76
N GLU A 111 26.08 9.88 10.62
CA GLU A 111 27.50 9.54 10.43
C GLU A 111 28.22 10.75 9.83
N GLU A 112 29.23 11.26 10.54
CA GLU A 112 30.28 12.12 10.00
C GLU A 112 31.64 11.48 10.35
N SER A 113 32.58 11.64 9.41
CA SER A 113 33.79 10.88 9.14
C SER A 113 34.81 10.73 10.28
N SER A 114 35.39 9.52 10.37
CA SER A 114 36.59 9.20 11.14
C SER A 114 37.83 9.18 10.24
N ASP A 115 38.76 10.10 10.46
CA ASP A 115 40.18 9.97 10.12
C ASP A 115 41.02 10.47 11.31
N LEU A 116 42.17 9.81 11.55
CA LEU A 116 43.22 10.03 12.57
C LEU A 116 43.21 9.16 13.87
N ARG A 117 43.78 7.97 13.68
CA ARG A 117 44.89 7.29 14.41
C ARG A 117 45.23 7.63 15.88
N ARG A 118 45.25 6.53 16.68
CA ARG A 118 46.23 6.04 17.68
C ARG A 118 47.25 7.02 18.30
N GLY A 119 47.32 7.00 19.64
CA GLY A 119 48.51 7.32 20.42
C GLY A 119 48.23 7.52 21.91
N THR A 120 48.54 6.53 22.73
CA THR A 120 48.52 6.57 24.21
C THR A 120 49.70 7.38 24.76
N VAL A 121 49.44 8.50 25.47
CA VAL A 121 50.40 9.13 26.40
C VAL A 121 49.65 9.72 27.61
N LYS A 122 50.33 9.65 28.76
CA LYS A 122 49.91 9.79 30.16
C LYS A 122 49.17 11.10 30.52
N ILE A 123 48.17 10.97 31.40
CA ILE A 123 47.20 11.99 31.85
C ILE A 123 47.82 13.07 32.78
N GLU A 124 49.01 12.85 33.32
CA GLU A 124 49.57 13.72 34.37
C GLU A 124 50.10 15.06 33.82
N THR A 125 50.58 15.13 32.58
CA THR A 125 51.09 16.38 31.98
C THR A 125 49.96 17.33 31.51
N ALA A 126 48.75 16.80 31.28
CA ALA A 126 47.61 17.60 30.84
C ALA A 126 47.01 18.43 31.99
N VAL A 127 47.07 17.95 33.23
CA VAL A 127 46.49 18.63 34.40
C VAL A 127 47.33 19.86 34.78
N GLU A 128 48.65 19.79 34.67
CA GLU A 128 49.53 20.95 34.92
C GLU A 128 49.42 22.00 33.82
N THR A 129 49.25 21.59 32.56
CA THR A 129 49.05 22.51 31.43
C THR A 129 47.70 23.23 31.51
N ILE A 130 46.64 22.53 31.97
CA ILE A 130 45.32 23.14 32.18
C ILE A 130 45.36 24.14 33.35
N ARG A 131 46.05 23.83 34.45
CA ARG A 131 46.22 24.80 35.56
C ARG A 131 47.04 26.02 35.14
N ALA A 132 48.07 25.86 34.30
CA ALA A 132 48.84 26.98 33.76
C ALA A 132 48.00 27.85 32.81
N LEU A 133 47.14 27.25 31.98
CA LEU A 133 46.23 27.97 31.09
C LEU A 133 45.09 28.68 31.86
N GLU A 134 44.57 28.06 32.92
CA GLU A 134 43.57 28.69 33.78
C GLU A 134 44.13 29.90 34.55
N HIS A 135 45.41 29.87 34.93
CA HIS A 135 46.09 31.03 35.50
C HIS A 135 46.28 32.15 34.46
N ALA A 136 46.73 31.81 33.24
CA ALA A 136 46.93 32.78 32.17
C ALA A 136 45.63 33.46 31.70
N VAL A 137 44.50 32.74 31.72
CA VAL A 137 43.17 33.29 31.39
C VAL A 137 42.64 34.19 32.50
N ARG A 138 42.93 33.87 33.78
CA ARG A 138 42.57 34.72 34.92
C ARG A 138 43.38 36.02 34.93
N ASP A 139 44.65 35.95 34.57
CA ASP A 139 45.54 37.12 34.48
C ASP A 139 45.20 38.02 33.27
N SER A 140 44.76 37.44 32.14
CA SER A 140 44.25 38.20 30.99
C SER A 140 42.90 38.89 31.25
N GLN A 141 42.05 38.35 32.13
CA GLN A 141 40.77 38.99 32.46
C GLN A 141 40.91 40.11 33.51
N GLN A 142 41.96 40.08 34.35
CA GLN A 142 42.26 41.20 35.26
C GLN A 142 42.93 42.41 34.57
N GLN A 143 43.51 42.24 33.38
CA GLN A 143 44.10 43.36 32.60
C GLN A 143 43.09 44.16 31.75
N GLN A 144 41.82 43.75 31.67
CA GLN A 144 40.80 44.49 30.89
C GLN A 144 39.91 45.44 31.70
N VAL A 145 40.24 45.68 32.97
CA VAL A 145 39.55 46.70 33.79
C VAL A 145 40.58 47.71 34.30
N THR A 146 41.06 48.59 33.41
CA THR A 146 41.40 50.00 33.72
C THR A 146 41.74 50.74 32.42
N ASN A 147 40.97 51.77 32.08
CA ASN A 147 41.41 53.15 31.78
C ASN A 147 40.55 53.82 30.66
N PRO A 148 39.72 54.83 30.99
CA PRO A 148 38.97 55.63 30.04
C PRO A 148 39.73 56.92 29.71
N ARG A 149 40.15 57.11 28.44
CA ARG A 149 40.39 58.42 27.79
C ARG A 149 41.10 58.25 26.44
N ARG A 150 40.37 58.47 25.34
CA ARG A 150 40.81 59.35 24.24
C ARG A 150 39.70 59.52 23.21
N SER A 151 38.90 60.56 23.44
CA SER A 151 38.19 61.28 22.40
C SER A 151 39.17 62.09 21.54
N ALA A 152 38.76 62.33 20.29
CA ALA A 152 39.29 63.31 19.33
C ALA A 152 40.54 62.94 18.52
N ARG A 153 40.36 62.61 17.22
CA ARG A 153 40.63 63.54 16.11
C ARG A 153 40.40 62.90 14.73
N LEU A 154 40.02 63.78 13.80
CA LEU A 154 39.95 63.64 12.34
C LEU A 154 38.72 62.94 11.75
N ARG A 155 37.73 63.74 11.34
CA ARG A 155 37.57 64.10 9.91
C ARG A 155 36.64 65.31 9.76
N ALA A 156 37.17 66.34 9.11
CA ALA A 156 36.45 67.47 8.54
C ALA A 156 36.96 67.69 7.10
N ARG A 157 36.10 68.32 6.29
CA ARG A 157 36.20 68.78 4.88
C ARG A 157 35.73 67.75 3.82
N SER A 158 34.89 68.09 2.84
CA SER A 158 34.15 69.34 2.53
C SER A 158 33.13 69.11 1.41
N LEU A 159 31.99 69.79 1.54
CA LEU A 159 31.01 70.33 0.57
C LEU A 159 31.35 70.33 -0.94
N VAL A 160 30.33 70.13 -1.80
CA VAL A 160 29.80 71.10 -2.80
C VAL A 160 28.52 70.58 -3.51
N LYS A 161 27.49 71.44 -3.45
CA LYS A 161 26.31 71.76 -4.30
C LYS A 161 25.65 70.78 -5.31
N LYS A 162 24.31 70.74 -5.16
CA LYS A 162 23.15 70.57 -6.08
C LYS A 162 23.26 71.21 -7.50
N PRO A 163 22.47 70.80 -8.52
CA PRO A 163 21.08 71.31 -8.70
C PRO A 163 20.01 70.34 -9.26
N ASP A 164 18.77 70.83 -9.15
CA ASP A 164 17.46 70.28 -9.47
C ASP A 164 17.10 70.27 -11.00
N VAL A 165 15.87 69.79 -11.32
CA VAL A 165 14.93 70.26 -12.38
C VAL A 165 14.58 69.30 -13.56
N VAL A 166 13.34 68.77 -13.49
CA VAL A 166 12.21 68.72 -14.50
C VAL A 166 12.25 67.86 -15.77
N GLY A 167 11.07 67.27 -16.09
CA GLY A 167 10.51 67.16 -17.46
C GLY A 167 10.17 65.74 -17.92
N VAL A 168 8.93 65.22 -17.82
CA VAL A 168 7.74 65.39 -18.73
C VAL A 168 7.76 64.42 -19.93
N GLU A 169 6.71 63.57 -20.00
CA GLU A 169 5.78 63.16 -21.10
C GLU A 169 6.27 63.29 -22.58
N ASP A 170 5.86 62.54 -23.62
CA ASP A 170 4.75 61.63 -23.91
C ASP A 170 4.99 60.96 -25.29
N GLU A 171 4.25 59.88 -25.54
CA GLU A 171 3.64 59.34 -26.79
C GLU A 171 4.19 59.49 -28.25
N LYS A 172 3.69 58.55 -29.10
CA LYS A 172 3.48 58.55 -30.58
C LYS A 172 4.61 58.01 -31.46
N SER A 173 4.39 57.45 -32.66
CA SER A 173 3.26 56.78 -33.33
C SER A 173 3.77 56.26 -34.70
N SER A 174 3.24 55.12 -35.15
CA SER A 174 2.73 54.85 -36.52
C SER A 174 3.57 55.04 -37.81
N ASN A 175 3.59 53.95 -38.59
CA ASN A 175 3.63 53.76 -40.05
C ASN A 175 3.46 54.99 -40.98
N GLU A 176 4.18 55.00 -42.12
CA GLU A 176 3.68 54.67 -43.47
C GLU A 176 4.78 54.78 -44.58
N ASP A 177 4.58 53.99 -45.64
CA ASP A 177 5.29 53.75 -46.92
C ASP A 177 5.34 54.97 -47.91
N PRO A 178 5.71 54.88 -49.24
CA PRO A 178 6.69 54.10 -50.04
C PRO A 178 7.42 54.95 -51.15
N LYS A 179 8.11 54.25 -52.09
CA LYS A 179 8.63 54.61 -53.47
C LYS A 179 10.17 54.79 -53.52
N GLN A 180 10.93 54.40 -54.55
CA GLN A 180 10.72 53.81 -55.89
C GLN A 180 12.11 53.40 -56.47
N GLN A 181 12.12 52.42 -57.42
CA GLN A 181 13.10 52.23 -58.54
C GLN A 181 14.57 51.87 -58.18
N SER A 182 15.30 50.96 -58.83
CA SER A 182 15.29 50.39 -60.19
C SER A 182 16.15 49.11 -60.26
N THR A 183 15.93 48.31 -61.30
CA THR A 183 16.53 47.03 -61.77
C THR A 183 17.94 47.17 -62.41
N PRO A 184 18.56 46.16 -63.10
CA PRO A 184 18.68 44.68 -62.93
C PRO A 184 20.14 44.12 -63.11
N ARG A 185 20.35 42.82 -62.80
CA ARG A 185 21.26 41.80 -63.44
C ARG A 185 21.84 40.82 -62.41
N GLU A 186 21.50 39.54 -62.47
CA GLU A 186 22.11 38.41 -63.22
C GLU A 186 23.31 37.74 -62.51
N ASP A 187 23.11 36.44 -62.27
CA ASP A 187 24.05 35.31 -62.18
C ASP A 187 25.05 35.11 -61.02
N GLY A 188 24.96 33.92 -60.42
CA GLY A 188 26.14 33.14 -60.01
C GLY A 188 26.25 32.75 -58.52
N PRO A 189 26.38 31.45 -58.16
CA PRO A 189 26.47 30.99 -56.78
C PRO A 189 27.93 30.97 -56.30
N ILE A 190 28.21 31.44 -55.08
CA ILE A 190 29.51 31.27 -54.44
C ILE A 190 29.36 30.69 -53.02
N HIS A 191 30.20 29.69 -52.80
CA HIS A 191 30.36 28.80 -51.66
C HIS A 191 30.47 29.48 -50.28
N LEU A 192 29.85 28.83 -49.29
CA LEU A 192 30.13 28.97 -47.87
C LEU A 192 31.49 28.34 -47.52
N ASN A 193 32.47 29.16 -47.18
CA ASN A 193 33.43 28.90 -46.12
C ASN A 193 34.13 30.22 -45.75
N ASP A 194 34.51 30.31 -44.47
CA ASP A 194 35.34 31.36 -43.85
C ASP A 194 34.61 32.61 -43.31
N CYS A 195 34.19 32.49 -42.06
CA CYS A 195 34.18 33.61 -41.11
C CYS A 195 34.31 33.07 -39.68
N ALA A 196 35.54 32.72 -39.32
CA ALA A 196 35.98 32.66 -37.94
C ALA A 196 37.24 33.53 -37.82
N VAL A 197 37.36 34.17 -36.64
CA VAL A 197 38.53 34.86 -36.07
C VAL A 197 38.38 36.39 -35.95
N LEU A 198 38.60 36.85 -34.70
CA LEU A 198 38.57 38.21 -34.11
C LEU A 198 37.18 38.64 -33.61
N ILE A 199 36.90 38.73 -32.30
CA ILE A 199 37.50 39.69 -31.35
C ILE A 199 37.60 39.08 -29.92
N LEU A 200 38.81 39.18 -29.34
CA LEU A 200 39.16 39.01 -27.92
C LEU A 200 38.71 40.27 -27.11
N ASN A 201 38.57 40.39 -25.79
CA ASN A 201 39.41 39.98 -24.67
C ASN A 201 38.69 40.49 -23.39
N VAL A 202 38.34 39.62 -22.43
CA VAL A 202 38.06 40.05 -21.05
C VAL A 202 39.10 39.40 -20.14
N PRO A 203 39.88 40.16 -19.36
CA PRO A 203 40.99 39.59 -18.61
C PRO A 203 40.49 38.62 -17.52
N ALA A 204 41.06 37.41 -17.52
CA ALA A 204 40.73 36.31 -16.60
C ALA A 204 40.79 36.66 -15.10
N ARG A 205 41.44 37.78 -14.74
CA ARG A 205 41.50 38.31 -13.37
C ARG A 205 40.17 38.89 -12.86
N THR A 206 39.29 39.35 -13.74
CA THR A 206 38.00 39.94 -13.34
C THR A 206 36.97 38.84 -13.04
N ILE A 207 37.00 37.75 -13.81
CA ILE A 207 36.12 36.58 -13.62
C ILE A 207 36.46 35.84 -12.33
N THR A 208 37.76 35.69 -12.00
CA THR A 208 38.19 35.03 -10.75
C THR A 208 37.85 35.84 -9.50
N ARG A 209 37.85 37.18 -9.57
CA ARG A 209 37.44 38.04 -8.44
C ARG A 209 35.91 38.05 -8.23
N ALA A 210 35.13 38.03 -9.31
CA ALA A 210 33.68 37.90 -9.25
C ALA A 210 33.24 36.55 -8.68
N ASN A 211 33.92 35.46 -9.08
CA ASN A 211 33.63 34.12 -8.56
C ASN A 211 33.97 33.98 -7.07
N LYS A 212 35.11 34.54 -6.62
CA LYS A 212 35.46 34.55 -5.18
C LYS A 212 34.50 35.37 -4.32
N SER A 213 34.00 36.49 -4.84
CA SER A 213 32.97 37.30 -4.16
C SER A 213 31.67 36.53 -4.00
N LYS A 214 31.24 35.82 -5.05
CA LYS A 214 30.02 35.00 -5.04
C LYS A 214 30.14 33.82 -4.06
N GLU A 215 31.28 33.13 -4.04
CA GLU A 215 31.53 32.04 -3.10
C GLU A 215 31.55 32.53 -1.64
N ALA A 216 32.13 33.70 -1.37
CA ALA A 216 32.11 34.30 -0.04
C ALA A 216 30.70 34.69 0.42
N GLN A 217 29.88 35.22 -0.48
CA GLN A 217 28.48 35.55 -0.20
C GLN A 217 27.66 34.29 0.10
N GLU A 218 27.80 33.24 -0.72
CA GLU A 218 27.12 31.96 -0.50
C GLU A 218 27.54 31.29 0.81
N ALA A 219 28.81 31.40 1.21
CA ALA A 219 29.29 30.90 2.49
C ALA A 219 28.68 31.66 3.68
N ASN A 220 28.53 32.98 3.56
CA ASN A 220 27.94 33.83 4.59
C ASN A 220 26.43 33.55 4.76
N ASP A 221 25.71 33.36 3.65
CA ASP A 221 24.30 32.98 3.65
C ASP A 221 24.08 31.60 4.30
N ARG A 222 24.99 30.63 4.02
CA ARG A 222 24.96 29.31 4.69
C ARG A 222 25.21 29.43 6.20
N ALA A 223 26.15 30.29 6.62
CA ALA A 223 26.44 30.53 8.03
C ALA A 223 25.25 31.18 8.76
N ASP A 224 24.59 32.16 8.15
CA ASP A 224 23.40 32.80 8.72
C ASP A 224 22.21 31.83 8.84
N VAL A 225 22.00 30.96 7.85
CA VAL A 225 21.03 29.86 7.94
C VAL A 225 21.37 28.90 9.08
N ARG A 226 22.65 28.61 9.31
CA ARG A 226 23.10 27.74 10.42
C ARG A 226 22.85 28.39 11.78
N ARG A 227 23.19 29.67 11.95
CA ARG A 227 22.90 30.46 13.16
C ARG A 227 21.40 30.57 13.44
N LYS A 228 20.57 30.76 12.41
CA LYS A 228 19.09 30.74 12.54
C LYS A 228 18.58 29.37 12.97
N LYS A 229 19.15 28.27 12.46
CA LYS A 229 18.80 26.90 12.89
C LYS A 229 19.19 26.62 14.35
N GLU A 230 20.31 27.15 14.83
CA GLU A 230 20.75 26.99 16.22
C GLU A 230 19.86 27.79 17.19
N ARG A 231 19.51 29.05 16.87
CA ARG A 231 18.54 29.82 17.68
C ARG A 231 17.16 29.15 17.78
N VAL A 232 16.74 28.43 16.73
CA VAL A 232 15.50 27.64 16.72
C VAL A 232 15.62 26.32 17.49
N LYS A 233 16.84 25.78 17.68
CA LYS A 233 17.08 24.59 18.51
C LYS A 233 17.06 24.92 20.00
N ASP A 234 17.59 26.06 20.42
CA ASP A 234 17.65 26.44 21.84
C ASP A 234 16.29 26.88 22.41
N SER A 235 15.40 27.42 21.56
CA SER A 235 14.02 27.77 21.94
C SER A 235 13.07 26.56 22.06
N ARG A 236 13.51 25.32 21.78
CA ARG A 236 12.67 24.12 21.73
C ARG A 236 12.76 23.16 22.93
N LYS A 237 13.36 23.56 24.05
CA LYS A 237 13.54 22.68 25.23
C LYS A 237 12.73 23.07 26.48
N VAL A 238 11.55 23.67 26.34
CA VAL A 238 10.57 23.67 27.44
C VAL A 238 9.62 22.49 27.24
N GLN A 239 9.87 21.39 27.95
CA GLN A 239 8.96 20.25 27.99
C GLN A 239 7.91 20.50 29.08
N PHE A 240 6.64 20.63 28.70
CA PHE A 240 5.53 20.64 29.65
C PHE A 240 5.13 19.21 30.00
N SER A 241 4.86 18.95 31.28
CA SER A 241 4.16 17.73 31.70
C SER A 241 2.70 17.76 31.21
N SER A 242 2.05 16.60 31.18
CA SER A 242 0.62 16.49 30.83
C SER A 242 -0.24 17.31 31.79
N ASP A 243 0.09 17.30 33.07
CA ASP A 243 -0.62 18.02 34.14
C ASP A 243 -0.45 19.53 33.99
N GLN A 244 0.74 19.99 33.61
CA GLN A 244 0.97 21.39 33.26
C GLN A 244 0.11 21.80 32.07
N ALA A 245 0.06 21.00 30.99
CA ALA A 245 -0.76 21.32 29.81
C ALA A 245 -2.26 21.39 30.13
N ILE A 246 -2.75 20.50 31.02
CA ILE A 246 -4.14 20.51 31.52
C ILE A 246 -4.39 21.76 32.37
N PHE A 247 -3.47 22.07 33.30
CA PHE A 247 -3.54 23.25 34.15
C PHE A 247 -3.62 24.54 33.32
N TYR A 248 -2.69 24.72 32.38
CA TYR A 248 -2.64 25.89 31.51
C TYR A 248 -3.94 26.08 30.70
N TYR A 249 -4.53 24.99 30.22
CA TYR A 249 -5.77 25.02 29.44
C TYR A 249 -6.97 25.53 30.26
N PHE A 250 -7.15 25.05 31.49
CA PHE A 250 -8.26 25.49 32.35
C PHE A 250 -8.00 26.86 32.98
N HIS A 251 -6.72 27.20 33.24
CA HIS A 251 -6.31 28.51 33.73
C HIS A 251 -6.62 29.63 32.72
N GLU A 252 -6.29 29.47 31.43
CA GLU A 252 -6.63 30.48 30.40
C GLU A 252 -8.14 30.67 30.21
N ARG A 253 -8.94 29.65 30.51
CA ARG A 253 -10.41 29.73 30.40
C ARG A 253 -11.10 30.24 31.66
N LYS A 254 -10.33 30.67 32.67
CA LYS A 254 -10.86 31.13 33.96
C LYS A 254 -11.80 30.13 34.62
N ARG A 255 -11.55 28.83 34.40
CA ARG A 255 -12.29 27.73 35.04
C ARG A 255 -11.61 27.36 36.35
N SER A 256 -11.64 28.29 37.31
CA SER A 256 -11.07 28.06 38.64
C SER A 256 -11.73 26.87 39.33
N ASP A 257 -13.05 26.73 39.17
CA ASP A 257 -13.85 25.58 39.63
C ASP A 257 -13.25 24.23 39.22
N VAL A 258 -12.83 24.10 37.96
CA VAL A 258 -12.25 22.87 37.43
C VAL A 258 -10.79 22.70 37.88
N LEU A 259 -10.05 23.80 38.02
CA LEU A 259 -8.69 23.74 38.57
C LEU A 259 -8.70 23.34 40.05
N ASP A 260 -9.65 23.85 40.82
CA ASP A 260 -9.87 23.52 42.24
C ASP A 260 -10.30 22.07 42.42
N ALA A 261 -11.01 21.51 41.43
CA ALA A 261 -11.41 20.11 41.43
C ALA A 261 -10.28 19.14 41.01
N ILE A 262 -9.28 19.61 40.26
CA ILE A 262 -8.23 18.74 39.67
C ILE A 262 -6.89 18.87 40.40
N PHE A 263 -6.55 20.07 40.88
CA PHE A 263 -5.25 20.37 41.47
C PHE A 263 -5.44 20.84 42.90
N ASP A 264 -4.69 20.24 43.84
CA ASP A 264 -4.61 20.77 45.20
C ASP A 264 -4.04 22.20 45.19
N GLY A 265 -4.28 22.94 46.29
CA GLY A 265 -3.90 24.34 46.39
C GLY A 265 -2.41 24.60 46.16
N GLU A 266 -1.54 23.68 46.60
CA GLU A 266 -0.09 23.80 46.47
C GLU A 266 0.38 23.59 45.02
N THR A 267 -0.07 22.52 44.37
CA THR A 267 0.23 22.20 42.96
C THR A 267 -0.34 23.26 42.03
N ARG A 268 -1.54 23.75 42.33
CA ARG A 268 -2.16 24.87 41.62
C ARG A 268 -1.29 26.11 41.74
N GLN A 269 -0.85 26.46 42.94
CA GLN A 269 -0.03 27.66 43.16
C GLN A 269 1.35 27.53 42.49
N GLU A 270 1.97 26.34 42.54
CA GLU A 270 3.22 26.04 41.84
C GLU A 270 3.06 26.26 40.32
N TYR A 271 1.96 25.78 39.74
CA TYR A 271 1.70 25.95 38.31
C TYR A 271 1.31 27.38 37.94
N VAL A 272 0.57 28.11 38.78
CA VAL A 272 0.35 29.57 38.61
C VAL A 272 1.70 30.31 38.59
N ASN A 273 2.63 29.96 39.47
CA ASN A 273 3.94 30.59 39.53
C ASN A 273 4.77 30.26 38.27
N LYS A 274 4.76 29.01 37.80
CA LYS A 274 5.37 28.61 36.53
C LYS A 274 4.74 29.30 35.31
N VAL A 275 3.44 29.59 35.34
CA VAL A 275 2.78 30.41 34.30
C VAL A 275 3.33 31.83 34.27
N LYS A 276 3.60 32.42 35.44
CA LYS A 276 4.15 33.79 35.56
C LYS A 276 5.61 33.89 35.13
N GLU A 277 6.41 32.84 35.35
CA GLU A 277 7.83 32.78 34.98
C GLU A 277 8.06 32.59 33.47
N VAL A 278 7.15 31.91 32.77
CA VAL A 278 7.24 31.72 31.32
C VAL A 278 6.84 33.02 30.62
N ARG A 279 7.79 33.95 30.46
CA ARG A 279 7.74 35.06 29.50
C ARG A 279 7.86 34.52 28.07
N CYS A 280 6.89 33.72 27.64
CA CYS A 280 6.75 33.40 26.23
C CYS A 280 5.86 34.48 25.61
N GLU A 281 6.37 35.19 24.59
CA GLU A 281 5.49 35.89 23.66
C GLU A 281 4.37 34.94 23.27
N ARG A 282 3.11 35.40 23.29
CA ARG A 282 1.90 34.57 23.12
C ARG A 282 1.82 33.97 21.69
N PRO A 283 2.21 32.70 21.46
CA PRO A 283 1.31 31.81 20.74
C PRO A 283 0.47 31.00 21.73
N SER A 284 -0.85 31.07 21.58
CA SER A 284 -1.79 30.41 22.49
C SER A 284 -1.48 28.92 22.62
N ILE A 285 -1.51 28.42 23.86
CA ILE A 285 -1.43 27.00 24.21
C ILE A 285 -2.47 26.17 23.44
N MET A 286 -3.56 26.82 23.00
CA MET A 286 -4.54 26.30 22.05
C MET A 286 -3.95 25.83 20.70
N ARG A 287 -2.94 26.50 20.14
CA ARG A 287 -2.27 26.04 18.90
C ARG A 287 -1.53 24.73 19.14
N MET A 288 -0.85 24.62 20.28
CA MET A 288 -0.13 23.41 20.68
C MET A 288 -1.10 22.25 20.93
N TYR A 289 -2.19 22.51 21.65
CA TYR A 289 -3.22 21.51 21.92
C TYR A 289 -3.92 21.03 20.63
N ALA A 290 -4.32 21.94 19.75
CA ALA A 290 -4.98 21.57 18.49
C ALA A 290 -4.03 20.80 17.55
N HIS A 291 -2.74 21.16 17.52
CA HIS A 291 -1.72 20.41 16.79
C HIS A 291 -1.52 19.00 17.37
N TRP A 292 -1.41 18.89 18.70
CA TRP A 292 -1.30 17.62 19.40
C TRP A 292 -2.53 16.74 19.15
N ARG A 293 -3.74 17.29 19.28
CA ARG A 293 -5.02 16.59 19.03
C ARG A 293 -5.10 16.05 17.60
N ARG A 294 -4.66 16.83 16.60
CA ARG A 294 -4.58 16.37 15.20
C ARG A 294 -3.62 15.20 15.06
N ILE A 295 -2.42 15.29 15.64
CA ILE A 295 -1.42 14.21 15.58
C ILE A 295 -1.98 12.94 16.23
N GLU A 296 -2.63 13.06 17.38
CA GLU A 296 -3.16 11.92 18.12
C GLU A 296 -4.33 11.25 17.37
N LEU A 297 -5.26 12.04 16.82
CA LEU A 297 -6.35 11.52 15.99
C LEU A 297 -5.85 10.87 14.69
N LYS A 298 -4.73 11.35 14.12
CA LYS A 298 -4.12 10.74 12.94
C LYS A 298 -3.48 9.38 13.23
N LYS A 299 -3.03 9.15 14.47
CA LYS A 299 -2.54 7.82 14.91
C LYS A 299 -3.68 6.82 15.02
N THR A 300 -4.83 7.25 15.52
CA THR A 300 -6.00 6.38 15.73
C THR A 300 -6.78 6.10 14.45
N ILE A 301 -6.86 7.06 13.53
CA ILE A 301 -7.64 6.95 12.28
C ILE A 301 -6.69 6.85 11.07
N LYS A 302 -6.18 5.65 10.79
CA LYS A 302 -5.44 5.39 9.54
C LYS A 302 -6.39 5.58 8.34
N ASN A 303 -6.04 6.51 7.45
CA ASN A 303 -6.73 6.86 6.19
C ASN A 303 -8.02 7.71 6.29
N GLY A 304 -8.25 8.41 7.41
CA GLY A 304 -9.34 9.40 7.48
C GLY A 304 -9.04 10.66 6.65
N MET A 305 -10.05 11.21 5.96
CA MET A 305 -9.94 12.54 5.35
C MET A 305 -10.05 13.61 6.45
N GLU A 306 -9.12 14.57 6.47
CA GLU A 306 -9.14 15.68 7.43
C GLU A 306 -10.19 16.72 6.98
N ILE A 307 -11.06 17.17 7.88
CA ILE A 307 -12.02 18.27 7.64
C ILE A 307 -11.51 19.52 8.36
N TRP A 308 -11.34 20.60 7.59
CA TRP A 308 -10.82 21.88 8.06
C TRP A 308 -11.83 23.00 7.81
N LYS A 309 -11.98 23.95 8.73
CA LYS A 309 -12.82 25.14 8.54
C LYS A 309 -11.97 26.35 8.23
N CYS A 310 -12.10 26.93 7.04
CA CYS A 310 -11.34 28.13 6.69
C CYS A 310 -11.68 29.28 7.65
N GLN A 311 -10.67 29.96 8.22
CA GLN A 311 -10.92 31.08 9.13
C GLN A 311 -11.53 32.30 8.45
N VAL A 312 -11.24 32.52 7.16
CA VAL A 312 -11.72 33.68 6.39
C VAL A 312 -13.15 33.44 5.91
N CYS A 313 -13.39 32.46 5.03
CA CYS A 313 -14.75 32.22 4.48
C CYS A 313 -15.64 31.28 5.29
N LYS A 314 -15.15 30.69 6.39
CA LYS A 314 -15.88 29.73 7.23
C LYS A 314 -16.31 28.42 6.54
N GLU A 315 -15.94 28.20 5.28
CA GLU A 315 -16.25 26.95 4.57
C GLU A 315 -15.47 25.74 5.11
N GLU A 316 -16.14 24.59 5.19
CA GLU A 316 -15.51 23.31 5.51
C GLU A 316 -14.88 22.67 4.27
N LYS A 317 -13.58 22.35 4.34
CA LYS A 317 -12.82 21.70 3.28
C LYS A 317 -12.40 20.30 3.71
N LYS A 318 -12.85 19.31 2.93
CA LYS A 318 -12.40 17.92 3.02
C LYS A 318 -11.05 17.77 2.31
N ALA A 319 -9.99 17.63 3.07
CA ALA A 319 -8.62 17.53 2.59
C ALA A 319 -8.13 16.08 2.64
N ASN A 320 -7.88 15.50 1.48
CA ASN A 320 -7.06 14.30 1.35
C ASN A 320 -5.60 14.72 1.13
N GLY A 321 -5.03 15.40 2.13
CA GLY A 321 -3.71 16.04 2.06
C GLY A 321 -3.75 17.55 1.82
N ALA A 322 -2.57 18.18 1.88
CA ALA A 322 -2.41 19.65 1.89
C ALA A 322 -2.89 20.34 0.61
N LEU A 323 -2.91 19.64 -0.53
CA LEU A 323 -3.15 20.23 -1.84
C LEU A 323 -4.47 21.00 -1.94
N LYS A 324 -5.57 20.41 -1.43
CA LYS A 324 -6.91 21.03 -1.46
C LYS A 324 -7.00 22.29 -0.61
N LEU A 325 -6.27 22.32 0.51
CA LEU A 325 -6.21 23.48 1.39
C LEU A 325 -5.42 24.61 0.73
N LEU A 326 -4.26 24.29 0.13
CA LEU A 326 -3.44 25.26 -0.60
C LEU A 326 -4.18 25.88 -1.79
N THR A 327 -4.95 25.08 -2.55
CA THR A 327 -5.77 25.63 -3.64
C THR A 327 -6.87 26.56 -3.16
N HIS A 328 -7.39 26.35 -1.94
CA HIS A 328 -8.37 27.24 -1.33
C HIS A 328 -7.73 28.53 -0.81
N ILE A 329 -6.51 28.47 -0.27
CA ILE A 329 -5.76 29.67 0.13
C ILE A 329 -5.50 30.55 -1.09
N GLY A 330 -5.08 29.96 -2.22
CA GLY A 330 -4.88 30.71 -3.45
C GLY A 330 -6.13 31.45 -3.95
N THR A 331 -7.35 31.01 -3.58
CA THR A 331 -8.56 31.77 -3.95
C THR A 331 -8.76 33.03 -3.11
N HIS A 332 -8.23 33.07 -1.88
CA HIS A 332 -8.33 34.25 -1.02
C HIS A 332 -7.20 35.24 -1.29
N GLU A 333 -5.98 34.74 -1.48
CA GLU A 333 -4.80 35.57 -1.69
C GLU A 333 -4.64 36.03 -3.16
N GLY A 334 -5.58 35.68 -4.04
CA GLY A 334 -5.46 36.00 -5.48
C GLY A 334 -4.32 35.28 -6.21
N ILE A 335 -3.66 34.32 -5.55
CA ILE A 335 -2.53 33.59 -6.11
C ILE A 335 -3.03 32.73 -7.28
N SER A 336 -2.53 32.99 -8.46
CA SER A 336 -2.95 32.35 -9.71
C SER A 336 -1.77 32.14 -10.64
N TYR A 337 -1.97 31.32 -11.68
CA TYR A 337 -1.01 31.13 -12.76
C TYR A 337 -1.34 32.10 -13.88
N ALA A 338 -0.38 32.93 -14.28
CA ALA A 338 -0.44 33.52 -15.61
C ALA A 338 -0.42 32.39 -16.65
N CYS A 339 -1.21 32.52 -17.71
CA CYS A 339 -1.15 31.57 -18.81
C CYS A 339 0.24 31.64 -19.46
N ILE A 340 0.85 30.48 -19.68
CA ILE A 340 2.18 30.35 -20.31
C ILE A 340 2.17 30.61 -21.82
N VAL A 341 0.99 30.69 -22.42
CA VAL A 341 0.86 30.96 -23.86
C VAL A 341 0.93 32.46 -24.06
N GLU A 342 1.90 32.89 -24.87
CA GLU A 342 2.15 34.30 -25.15
C GLU A 342 0.89 34.97 -25.71
N GLY A 343 0.59 36.18 -25.22
CA GLY A 343 -0.61 36.94 -25.59
C GLY A 343 -1.92 36.53 -24.89
N CYS A 344 -1.96 35.46 -24.10
CA CYS A 344 -3.23 35.03 -23.47
C CYS A 344 -3.70 35.94 -22.33
N GLY A 345 -2.80 36.46 -21.51
CA GLY A 345 -3.09 37.35 -20.38
C GLY A 345 -3.98 36.76 -19.25
N SER A 346 -4.43 35.51 -19.36
CA SER A 346 -5.35 34.91 -18.39
C SER A 346 -4.65 34.48 -17.09
N PHE A 347 -5.29 34.75 -15.95
CA PHE A 347 -4.85 34.32 -14.62
C PHE A 347 -5.76 33.22 -14.07
N LEU A 348 -5.18 32.06 -13.74
CA LEU A 348 -5.93 30.81 -13.55
C LEU A 348 -5.59 30.12 -12.24
N LYS A 349 -6.59 29.47 -11.64
CA LYS A 349 -6.39 28.59 -10.50
C LYS A 349 -5.72 27.28 -10.94
N PRO A 350 -4.96 26.58 -10.07
CA PRO A 350 -4.20 25.40 -10.48
C PRO A 350 -5.01 24.28 -11.13
N TYR A 351 -6.22 24.02 -10.65
CA TYR A 351 -7.09 23.00 -11.21
C TYR A 351 -7.76 23.46 -12.53
N SER A 352 -7.94 24.76 -12.71
CA SER A 352 -8.53 25.35 -13.93
C SER A 352 -7.52 25.49 -15.06
N PHE A 353 -6.22 25.60 -14.74
CA PHE A 353 -5.17 25.82 -15.72
C PHE A 353 -5.13 24.77 -16.83
N ARG A 354 -5.19 23.47 -16.47
CA ARG A 354 -5.21 22.38 -17.46
C ARG A 354 -6.48 22.39 -18.32
N ALA A 355 -7.60 22.85 -17.76
CA ALA A 355 -8.84 22.98 -18.51
C ALA A 355 -8.79 24.19 -19.46
N HIS A 356 -8.19 25.30 -19.02
CA HIS A 356 -7.97 26.49 -19.82
C HIS A 356 -7.06 26.22 -21.01
N LEU A 357 -5.89 25.59 -20.81
CA LEU A 357 -5.00 25.22 -21.93
C LEU A 357 -5.77 24.43 -22.99
N ARG A 358 -6.58 23.47 -22.55
CA ARG A 358 -7.39 22.65 -23.45
C ARG A 358 -8.49 23.44 -24.17
N LYS A 359 -9.16 24.36 -23.46
CA LYS A 359 -10.34 25.08 -23.99
C LYS A 359 -9.98 26.29 -24.84
N ILE A 360 -8.99 27.06 -24.41
CA ILE A 360 -8.62 28.33 -25.04
C ILE A 360 -7.51 28.13 -26.06
N HIS A 361 -6.51 27.29 -25.75
CA HIS A 361 -5.36 27.09 -26.64
C HIS A 361 -5.42 25.77 -27.42
N GLY A 362 -6.41 24.92 -27.16
CA GLY A 362 -6.61 23.69 -27.91
C GLY A 362 -5.63 22.56 -27.61
N PHE A 363 -4.66 22.74 -26.71
CA PHE A 363 -3.67 21.72 -26.36
C PHE A 363 -3.65 21.36 -24.88
N ARG A 364 -3.17 20.16 -24.59
CA ARG A 364 -3.01 19.62 -23.24
C ARG A 364 -1.66 20.00 -22.65
N ALA A 365 -1.54 19.95 -21.32
CA ALA A 365 -0.29 20.27 -20.63
C ALA A 365 0.90 19.35 -21.01
N ASP A 366 0.62 18.14 -21.49
CA ASP A 366 1.63 17.19 -22.00
C ASP A 366 2.06 17.48 -23.46
N GLN A 367 1.41 18.43 -24.14
CA GLN A 367 1.76 18.90 -25.48
C GLN A 367 2.51 20.24 -25.47
N LEU A 368 2.78 20.78 -24.28
CA LEU A 368 3.59 21.99 -24.14
C LEU A 368 5.03 21.70 -24.56
N GLU A 369 5.65 22.68 -25.22
CA GLU A 369 7.09 22.63 -25.48
C GLU A 369 7.86 22.52 -24.15
N GLN A 370 9.04 21.91 -24.19
CA GLN A 370 9.82 21.65 -22.98
C GLN A 370 10.08 22.92 -22.15
N GLN A 371 10.29 24.06 -22.81
CA GLN A 371 10.46 25.36 -22.15
C GLN A 371 9.17 25.84 -21.46
N GLN A 372 8.02 25.74 -22.12
CA GLN A 372 6.71 26.08 -21.57
C GLN A 372 6.32 25.16 -20.40
N TYR A 373 6.62 23.88 -20.52
CA TYR A 373 6.42 22.91 -19.45
C TYR A 373 7.30 23.21 -18.23
N HIS A 374 8.55 23.63 -18.45
CA HIS A 374 9.42 24.08 -17.37
C HIS A 374 8.88 25.33 -16.68
N LYS A 375 8.46 26.36 -17.44
CA LYS A 375 7.79 27.56 -16.90
C LYS A 375 6.57 27.20 -16.05
N LEU A 376 5.73 26.27 -16.53
CA LEU A 376 4.59 25.76 -15.76
C LEU A 376 5.01 25.13 -14.42
N ARG A 377 6.06 24.30 -14.40
CA ARG A 377 6.56 23.67 -13.17
C ARG A 377 7.09 24.69 -12.16
N VAL A 378 7.76 25.74 -12.64
CA VAL A 378 8.25 26.84 -11.81
C VAL A 378 7.07 27.60 -11.19
N MET A 379 6.05 27.93 -11.98
CA MET A 379 4.83 28.57 -11.48
C MET A 379 4.08 27.69 -10.48
N GLU A 380 3.92 26.38 -10.77
CA GLU A 380 3.31 25.42 -9.84
C GLU A 380 4.03 25.44 -8.49
N LYS A 381 5.36 25.39 -8.50
CA LYS A 381 6.18 25.43 -7.29
C LYS A 381 6.04 26.75 -6.54
N SER A 382 6.05 27.88 -7.25
CA SER A 382 5.87 29.21 -6.66
C SER A 382 4.53 29.33 -5.93
N PHE A 383 3.43 28.95 -6.59
CA PHE A 383 2.09 28.92 -5.99
C PHE A 383 2.05 28.12 -4.69
N TYR A 384 2.63 26.90 -4.68
CA TYR A 384 2.59 26.08 -3.47
C TYR A 384 3.45 26.63 -2.34
N ILE A 385 4.56 27.30 -2.66
CA ILE A 385 5.39 27.96 -1.64
C ILE A 385 4.60 29.10 -1.02
N GLU A 386 4.04 29.98 -1.84
CA GLU A 386 3.27 31.15 -1.39
C GLU A 386 1.99 30.77 -0.64
N ALA A 387 1.19 29.84 -1.18
CA ALA A 387 0.00 29.36 -0.47
C ALA A 387 0.36 28.67 0.85
N ARG A 388 1.54 28.05 0.95
CA ARG A 388 1.96 27.34 2.17
C ARG A 388 2.45 28.28 3.26
N THR A 389 3.10 29.40 2.93
CA THR A 389 3.47 30.41 3.94
C THR A 389 2.23 31.02 4.58
N LYS A 390 1.11 31.07 3.85
CA LYS A 390 -0.20 31.56 4.33
C LYS A 390 -1.06 30.49 5.01
N MET A 391 -0.65 29.21 5.06
CA MET A 391 -1.48 28.11 5.58
C MET A 391 -2.02 28.37 7.00
N ASN A 392 -1.19 28.92 7.89
CA ASN A 392 -1.60 29.19 9.27
C ASN A 392 -2.60 30.34 9.41
N ASN A 393 -2.73 31.23 8.40
CA ASN A 393 -3.70 32.33 8.44
C ASN A 393 -5.12 31.85 8.10
N TYR A 394 -5.24 30.79 7.28
CA TYR A 394 -6.52 30.25 6.83
C TYR A 394 -6.92 28.98 7.55
N PHE A 395 -5.95 28.13 7.83
CA PHE A 395 -6.12 26.82 8.45
C PHE A 395 -5.11 26.63 9.59
N PRO A 396 -5.14 27.50 10.62
CA PRO A 396 -4.34 27.26 11.81
C PRO A 396 -4.80 25.95 12.47
N PRO A 397 -3.99 25.36 13.37
CA PRO A 397 -4.32 24.10 14.01
C PRO A 397 -5.75 24.02 14.58
N GLU A 398 -6.29 25.13 15.10
CA GLU A 398 -7.65 25.25 15.65
C GLU A 398 -8.76 25.14 14.60
N ALA A 399 -8.46 25.39 13.33
CA ALA A 399 -9.39 25.21 12.22
C ALA A 399 -9.66 23.73 11.88
N PHE A 400 -8.87 22.80 12.44
CA PHE A 400 -9.13 21.38 12.27
C PHE A 400 -10.39 20.97 13.04
N LEU A 401 -11.39 20.43 12.34
CA LEU A 401 -12.65 20.01 12.96
C LEU A 401 -12.61 18.53 13.37
N ARG A 402 -12.41 17.63 12.40
CA ARG A 402 -12.53 16.17 12.60
C ARG A 402 -11.98 15.37 11.42
N PHE A 403 -11.88 14.06 11.60
CA PHE A 403 -11.71 13.11 10.49
C PHE A 403 -13.05 12.57 10.00
N ASP A 404 -13.23 12.46 8.69
CA ASP A 404 -14.39 11.80 8.08
C ASP A 404 -14.26 10.27 8.29
N ARG A 405 -15.05 9.71 9.23
CA ARG A 405 -15.00 8.28 9.64
C ARG A 405 -15.63 7.33 8.63
N ASN A 406 -16.34 7.83 7.63
CA ASN A 406 -17.10 7.00 6.68
C ASN A 406 -16.22 6.21 5.70
N VAL A 407 -14.90 6.39 5.73
CA VAL A 407 -13.95 5.71 4.84
C VAL A 407 -13.35 4.42 5.45
N SER A 408 -13.40 4.21 6.78
CA SER A 408 -12.61 3.18 7.48
C SER A 408 -13.37 1.96 8.06
N LYS A 409 -14.62 1.68 7.66
CA LYS A 409 -15.39 0.48 8.12
C LYS A 409 -14.82 -0.89 7.68
N LYS A 410 -13.52 -1.01 7.35
CA LYS A 410 -12.86 -2.23 6.86
C LYS A 410 -11.78 -2.80 7.80
N ALA A 411 -11.59 -2.25 9.01
CA ALA A 411 -10.47 -2.61 9.89
C ALA A 411 -10.82 -2.79 11.38
N GLN A 412 -12.10 -2.86 11.76
CA GLN A 412 -12.52 -2.74 13.18
C GLN A 412 -13.07 -4.01 13.84
N PHE A 413 -12.83 -5.21 13.31
CA PHE A 413 -13.26 -6.44 13.98
C PHE A 413 -12.12 -7.45 14.05
N GLU A 414 -11.39 -7.47 15.16
CA GLU A 414 -10.82 -8.67 15.82
C GLU A 414 -9.99 -8.28 17.05
N ASP A 415 -10.31 -8.89 18.19
CA ASP A 415 -9.63 -8.75 19.47
C ASP A 415 -8.23 -9.41 19.41
N PRO A 416 -7.14 -8.72 19.82
CA PRO A 416 -5.78 -9.27 19.82
C PRO A 416 -5.53 -10.35 20.90
N ASN A 417 -6.47 -10.58 21.81
CA ASN A 417 -6.30 -11.52 22.92
C ASN A 417 -6.76 -12.94 22.52
N CYS A 418 -5.96 -13.96 22.88
CA CYS A 418 -6.41 -15.35 22.76
C CYS A 418 -7.55 -15.62 23.74
N ARG A 419 -8.69 -16.15 23.27
CA ARG A 419 -9.87 -16.36 24.12
C ARG A 419 -9.64 -17.40 25.22
N GLU A 420 -8.85 -18.44 24.95
CA GLU A 420 -8.58 -19.51 25.91
C GLU A 420 -7.74 -19.01 27.07
N CYS A 421 -6.54 -18.47 26.82
CA CYS A 421 -5.63 -18.08 27.91
C CYS A 421 -5.47 -16.56 28.15
N GLY A 422 -6.06 -15.71 27.31
CA GLY A 422 -5.98 -14.25 27.44
C GLY A 422 -4.68 -13.62 26.95
N LEU A 423 -3.72 -14.40 26.44
CA LEU A 423 -2.44 -13.88 25.95
C LEU A 423 -2.67 -12.92 24.77
N VAL A 424 -2.09 -11.71 24.86
CA VAL A 424 -2.15 -10.71 23.79
C VAL A 424 -1.14 -11.10 22.72
N VAL A 425 -1.62 -11.44 21.53
CA VAL A 425 -0.75 -11.89 20.45
C VAL A 425 -0.93 -11.02 19.22
N SER A 426 0.03 -10.12 19.01
CA SER A 426 -0.05 -8.99 18.08
C SER A 426 -0.06 -9.41 16.60
N SER A 427 0.59 -10.53 16.26
CA SER A 427 0.69 -11.03 14.89
C SER A 427 -0.21 -12.25 14.67
N ILE A 428 -0.76 -12.37 13.46
CA ILE A 428 -1.58 -13.53 13.08
C ILE A 428 -0.79 -14.85 13.11
N THR A 429 0.52 -14.81 12.87
CA THR A 429 1.39 -16.00 12.85
C THR A 429 1.66 -16.48 14.27
N THR A 430 2.01 -15.56 15.16
CA THR A 430 2.21 -15.85 16.59
C THR A 430 0.89 -16.31 17.22
N ARG A 431 -0.26 -15.76 16.80
CA ARG A 431 -1.59 -16.23 17.23
C ARG A 431 -1.82 -17.68 16.86
N ARG A 432 -1.34 -18.13 15.69
CA ARG A 432 -1.50 -19.51 15.23
C ARG A 432 -0.62 -20.50 16.02
N SER A 433 0.65 -20.17 16.26
CA SER A 433 1.53 -21.00 17.12
C SER A 433 0.99 -21.07 18.55
N HIS A 434 0.54 -19.93 19.08
CA HIS A 434 -0.08 -19.87 20.40
C HIS A 434 -1.34 -20.74 20.53
N VAL A 435 -2.24 -20.71 19.53
CA VAL A 435 -3.42 -21.61 19.51
C VAL A 435 -3.02 -23.07 19.35
N ALA A 436 -1.94 -23.37 18.62
CA ALA A 436 -1.45 -24.75 18.47
C ALA A 436 -1.00 -25.36 19.80
N GLN A 437 -0.47 -24.54 20.72
CA GLN A 437 -0.12 -24.96 22.08
C GLN A 437 -1.35 -25.39 22.87
N HIS A 438 -2.47 -24.65 22.80
CA HIS A 438 -3.71 -25.04 23.48
C HIS A 438 -4.32 -26.33 22.92
N LEU A 439 -4.13 -26.59 21.63
CA LEU A 439 -4.62 -27.79 20.96
C LEU A 439 -3.65 -28.98 21.05
N ASN A 440 -2.54 -28.84 21.79
CA ASN A 440 -1.46 -29.83 21.88
C ASN A 440 -0.95 -30.33 20.52
N LEU A 441 -0.96 -29.46 19.51
CA LEU A 441 -0.54 -29.78 18.15
C LEU A 441 0.98 -29.57 18.01
N SER A 442 1.71 -30.66 17.87
CA SER A 442 3.17 -30.66 17.66
C SER A 442 3.56 -31.57 16.48
N TYR A 443 4.65 -31.22 15.81
CA TYR A 443 5.22 -31.93 14.67
C TYR A 443 6.32 -32.85 15.17
N LYS A 444 6.27 -34.15 14.84
CA LYS A 444 7.45 -35.01 14.98
C LYS A 444 8.52 -34.55 13.98
N CYS A 445 9.78 -34.53 14.42
CA CYS A 445 10.89 -34.34 13.50
C CYS A 445 10.87 -35.42 12.41
N VAL A 446 11.20 -35.02 11.18
CA VAL A 446 11.19 -35.91 10.01
C VAL A 446 12.52 -36.62 9.79
N VAL A 447 13.56 -36.28 10.55
CA VAL A 447 14.87 -36.92 10.46
C VAL A 447 14.83 -38.21 11.26
N ASP A 448 15.21 -39.33 10.63
CA ASP A 448 15.18 -40.65 11.26
C ASP A 448 15.99 -40.67 12.57
N GLY A 449 15.41 -41.30 13.59
CA GLY A 449 15.97 -41.35 14.94
C GLY A 449 15.75 -40.10 15.80
N CYS A 450 14.92 -39.14 15.37
CA CYS A 450 14.57 -37.97 16.20
C CYS A 450 13.13 -37.99 16.72
N ASP A 451 12.97 -38.03 18.04
CA ASP A 451 11.66 -38.02 18.69
C ASP A 451 11.19 -36.64 19.18
N ILE A 452 11.94 -35.59 18.88
CA ILE A 452 11.56 -34.22 19.29
C ILE A 452 10.27 -33.81 18.57
N ARG A 453 9.33 -33.26 19.35
CA ARG A 453 8.09 -32.67 18.86
C ARG A 453 8.08 -31.16 19.09
N THR A 454 7.78 -30.37 18.07
CA THR A 454 7.71 -28.90 18.19
C THR A 454 6.68 -28.27 17.24
N ASP A 455 6.34 -27.00 17.39
CA ASP A 455 5.36 -26.34 16.52
C ASP A 455 5.91 -25.98 15.13
N ALA A 456 5.02 -25.62 14.19
CA ALA A 456 5.39 -25.32 12.81
C ALA A 456 6.44 -24.21 12.67
N THR A 457 6.38 -23.23 13.57
CA THR A 457 7.29 -22.09 13.60
C THR A 457 8.67 -22.48 14.14
N ASN A 458 8.74 -23.47 15.02
CA ASN A 458 9.96 -23.92 15.67
C ASN A 458 10.61 -25.13 14.98
N MET A 459 9.88 -25.88 14.15
CA MET A 459 10.42 -27.04 13.42
C MET A 459 11.62 -26.68 12.53
N GLY A 460 11.58 -25.51 11.87
CA GLY A 460 12.72 -25.04 11.09
C GLY A 460 13.97 -24.74 11.94
N SER A 461 13.77 -24.26 13.17
CA SER A 461 14.87 -24.05 14.13
C SER A 461 15.38 -25.38 14.67
N HIS A 462 14.49 -26.30 15.04
CA HIS A 462 14.84 -27.63 15.52
C HIS A 462 15.70 -28.41 14.51
N LEU A 463 15.28 -28.48 13.25
CA LEU A 463 16.05 -29.12 12.17
C LEU A 463 17.46 -28.52 12.06
N ARG A 464 17.56 -27.19 12.17
CA ARG A 464 18.82 -26.47 12.10
C ARG A 464 19.74 -26.78 13.28
N TRP A 465 19.21 -26.76 14.50
CA TRP A 465 20.03 -26.89 15.71
C TRP A 465 20.35 -28.33 16.07
N ARG A 466 19.42 -29.27 15.88
CA ARG A 466 19.61 -30.66 16.30
C ARG A 466 20.19 -31.55 15.21
N HIS A 467 19.85 -31.28 13.95
CA HIS A 467 20.28 -32.10 12.82
C HIS A 467 21.27 -31.40 11.90
N SER A 468 21.57 -30.12 12.16
CA SER A 468 22.35 -29.27 11.24
C SER A 468 21.77 -29.26 9.81
N LYS A 469 20.47 -29.58 9.67
CA LYS A 469 19.75 -29.66 8.40
C LYS A 469 18.81 -28.47 8.28
N LYS A 470 18.81 -27.83 7.11
CA LYS A 470 17.73 -26.94 6.67
C LYS A 470 16.64 -27.76 5.99
N VAL A 471 15.43 -27.23 5.90
CA VAL A 471 14.32 -27.87 5.17
C VAL A 471 14.71 -28.28 3.74
N ALA A 472 15.58 -27.50 3.07
CA ALA A 472 16.07 -27.81 1.72
C ALA A 472 17.13 -28.93 1.67
N GLN A 473 17.73 -29.30 2.80
CA GLN A 473 18.72 -30.38 2.91
C GLN A 473 18.10 -31.70 3.40
N LEU A 474 16.78 -31.70 3.58
CA LEU A 474 16.04 -32.92 3.85
C LEU A 474 16.05 -33.81 2.59
N THR A 475 16.13 -35.13 2.77
CA THR A 475 15.93 -36.07 1.67
C THR A 475 14.55 -35.87 1.04
N ALA A 476 14.32 -36.42 -0.16
CA ALA A 476 13.01 -36.32 -0.79
C ALA A 476 11.90 -36.89 0.11
N GLU A 477 12.18 -37.96 0.85
CA GLU A 477 11.28 -38.59 1.82
C GLU A 477 11.06 -37.71 3.05
N GLU A 478 12.13 -37.23 3.70
CA GLU A 478 12.05 -36.33 4.86
C GLU A 478 11.28 -35.05 4.50
N LEU A 479 11.51 -34.50 3.31
CA LEU A 479 10.83 -33.30 2.82
C LEU A 479 9.36 -33.58 2.45
N PHE A 480 9.08 -34.76 1.89
CA PHE A 480 7.72 -35.21 1.62
C PHE A 480 6.95 -35.33 2.94
N GLU A 481 7.53 -35.99 3.95
CA GLU A 481 6.91 -36.12 5.27
C GLU A 481 6.80 -34.79 5.99
N LEU A 482 7.75 -33.86 5.83
CA LEU A 482 7.62 -32.52 6.42
C LEU A 482 6.48 -31.74 5.75
N LYS A 483 6.33 -31.86 4.43
CA LYS A 483 5.22 -31.24 3.70
C LYS A 483 3.89 -31.90 4.03
N ARG A 484 3.87 -33.23 4.22
CA ARG A 484 2.71 -34.00 4.63
C ARG A 484 2.29 -33.59 6.03
N THR A 485 3.15 -33.70 7.05
CA THR A 485 2.86 -33.26 8.43
C THR A 485 2.47 -31.78 8.53
N ARG A 486 3.06 -30.90 7.71
CA ARG A 486 2.66 -29.48 7.61
C ARG A 486 1.30 -29.29 6.95
N THR A 487 1.03 -30.04 5.89
CA THR A 487 -0.29 -30.10 5.26
C THR A 487 -1.30 -30.64 6.24
N ASP A 488 -1.01 -31.74 6.94
CA ASP A 488 -1.83 -32.35 7.97
C ASP A 488 -2.04 -31.41 9.15
N PHE A 489 -1.09 -30.59 9.57
CA PHE A 489 -1.30 -29.60 10.62
C PHE A 489 -2.19 -28.43 10.16
N TYR A 490 -1.95 -27.91 8.95
CA TYR A 490 -2.85 -26.92 8.35
C TYR A 490 -4.22 -27.53 8.08
N ASN A 491 -4.25 -28.83 7.82
CA ASN A 491 -5.44 -29.61 7.58
C ASN A 491 -6.10 -30.09 8.87
N VAL A 492 -5.43 -30.17 10.01
CA VAL A 492 -6.01 -30.38 11.34
C VAL A 492 -6.61 -29.08 11.81
N LYS A 493 -6.07 -27.93 11.40
CA LYS A 493 -6.80 -26.66 11.46
C LYS A 493 -7.91 -26.57 10.38
N MET A 494 -7.88 -27.44 9.39
CA MET A 494 -8.99 -27.61 8.47
C MET A 494 -10.03 -28.61 9.06
N ASP A 495 -9.68 -29.69 9.71
CA ASP A 495 -10.64 -30.66 10.21
C ASP A 495 -11.10 -30.32 11.64
N ALA A 496 -10.37 -29.46 12.36
CA ALA A 496 -10.81 -28.80 13.58
C ALA A 496 -11.23 -27.32 13.38
N SER A 497 -11.12 -26.71 12.18
CA SER A 497 -11.68 -25.37 11.93
C SER A 497 -12.03 -24.96 10.49
N THR A 498 -11.74 -25.71 9.43
CA THR A 498 -12.35 -25.60 8.07
C THR A 498 -11.75 -26.62 7.08
N PRO A 499 -12.35 -27.79 6.76
CA PRO A 499 -11.78 -28.80 5.84
C PRO A 499 -11.38 -28.10 4.54
N SER A 500 -10.47 -28.64 3.72
CA SER A 500 -10.32 -28.14 2.34
C SER A 500 -11.71 -28.12 1.73
N ALA A 501 -12.36 -26.94 1.71
CA ALA A 501 -13.80 -26.95 1.84
C ALA A 501 -14.34 -27.66 0.60
N PRO A 502 -14.93 -28.87 0.74
CA PRO A 502 -15.57 -29.52 -0.37
C PRO A 502 -16.52 -28.46 -0.91
N PRO A 503 -16.52 -28.21 -2.24
CA PRO A 503 -17.12 -27.04 -2.86
C PRO A 503 -18.42 -26.75 -2.15
N PHE A 504 -18.42 -25.65 -1.39
CA PHE A 504 -19.43 -25.36 -0.38
C PHE A 504 -20.80 -25.61 -1.00
N ASP A 505 -21.44 -26.68 -0.55
CA ASP A 505 -22.56 -27.21 -1.28
C ASP A 505 -23.81 -26.42 -0.90
N ALA A 506 -24.50 -25.86 -1.89
CA ALA A 506 -25.81 -25.28 -1.66
C ALA A 506 -26.73 -26.28 -0.92
N HIS A 507 -26.52 -27.59 -1.14
CA HIS A 507 -27.25 -28.64 -0.43
C HIS A 507 -27.03 -28.59 1.08
N GLY A 508 -25.88 -28.16 1.61
CA GLY A 508 -25.66 -27.99 3.06
C GLY A 508 -26.51 -26.88 3.69
N LEU A 509 -26.67 -25.75 2.99
CA LEU A 509 -27.56 -24.67 3.43
C LEU A 509 -29.03 -25.09 3.40
N ILE A 510 -29.41 -25.83 2.35
CA ILE A 510 -30.78 -26.34 2.18
C ILE A 510 -31.04 -27.46 3.18
N TYR A 511 -30.07 -28.34 3.42
CA TYR A 511 -30.10 -29.38 4.44
C TYR A 511 -30.37 -28.79 5.81
N ASN A 512 -29.61 -27.78 6.23
CA ASN A 512 -29.81 -27.14 7.53
C ASN A 512 -31.16 -26.43 7.65
N PHE A 513 -31.70 -25.91 6.55
CA PHE A 513 -33.03 -25.34 6.51
C PHE A 513 -34.12 -26.42 6.65
N VAL A 514 -34.04 -27.49 5.85
CA VAL A 514 -34.98 -28.62 5.84
C VAL A 514 -34.94 -29.35 7.18
N LYS A 515 -33.75 -29.61 7.73
CA LYS A 515 -33.54 -30.28 9.02
C LYS A 515 -34.28 -29.59 10.17
N ARG A 516 -34.33 -28.26 10.18
CA ARG A 516 -35.02 -27.48 11.23
C ARG A 516 -36.54 -27.39 11.02
N ARG A 517 -37.01 -27.48 9.78
CA ARG A 517 -38.42 -27.31 9.43
C ARG A 517 -39.17 -28.64 9.35
N ASN A 518 -38.58 -29.64 8.71
CA ASN A 518 -39.16 -30.95 8.51
C ASN A 518 -38.06 -32.01 8.29
N PRO A 519 -37.47 -32.57 9.37
CA PRO A 519 -36.35 -33.51 9.27
C PRO A 519 -36.71 -34.83 8.59
N ARG A 520 -38.00 -35.21 8.53
CA ARG A 520 -38.44 -36.46 7.87
C ARG A 520 -38.17 -36.45 6.36
N LEU A 521 -38.17 -35.27 5.73
CA LEU A 521 -37.90 -35.09 4.30
C LEU A 521 -36.41 -35.22 3.93
N LEU A 522 -35.49 -35.19 4.90
CA LEU A 522 -34.06 -35.18 4.61
C LEU A 522 -33.63 -36.42 3.82
N LEU A 523 -34.08 -37.59 4.26
CA LEU A 523 -33.76 -38.87 3.63
C LEU A 523 -34.34 -38.97 2.22
N GLU A 524 -35.52 -38.39 1.98
CA GLU A 524 -36.15 -38.34 0.67
C GLU A 524 -35.42 -37.38 -0.29
N MET A 525 -34.97 -36.23 0.23
CA MET A 525 -34.34 -35.17 -0.59
C MET A 525 -32.91 -35.47 -0.98
N PHE A 526 -32.12 -36.00 -0.06
CA PHE A 526 -30.67 -36.14 -0.22
C PHE A 526 -30.24 -37.61 -0.27
N GLY A 527 -31.05 -38.54 0.22
CA GLY A 527 -30.64 -39.93 0.41
C GLY A 527 -29.79 -40.11 1.68
N LYS A 528 -29.81 -41.34 2.22
CA LYS A 528 -29.22 -41.66 3.54
C LYS A 528 -27.72 -41.36 3.63
N GLU A 529 -26.96 -41.64 2.57
CA GLU A 529 -25.51 -41.39 2.52
C GLU A 529 -25.18 -39.90 2.47
N ARG A 530 -25.88 -39.13 1.62
CA ARG A 530 -25.65 -37.68 1.52
C ARG A 530 -26.10 -36.94 2.77
N CYS A 531 -27.17 -37.37 3.43
CA CYS A 531 -27.56 -36.82 4.74
C CYS A 531 -26.42 -36.98 5.74
N ARG A 532 -25.81 -38.18 5.87
CA ARG A 532 -24.66 -38.40 6.77
C ARG A 532 -23.49 -37.47 6.46
N GLU A 533 -23.16 -37.29 5.19
CA GLU A 533 -22.09 -36.38 4.77
C GLU A 533 -22.40 -34.91 5.12
N LEU A 534 -23.64 -34.47 4.90
CA LEU A 534 -24.07 -33.09 5.22
C LEU A 534 -24.17 -32.87 6.73
N GLU A 535 -24.55 -33.89 7.49
CA GLU A 535 -24.63 -33.86 8.96
C GLU A 535 -23.26 -33.71 9.61
N GLN A 536 -22.24 -34.38 9.08
CA GLN A 536 -20.85 -34.18 9.49
C GLN A 536 -20.37 -32.73 9.26
N ARG A 537 -21.02 -31.98 8.37
CA ARG A 537 -20.67 -30.59 8.00
C ARG A 537 -21.66 -29.54 8.52
N ASP A 538 -22.68 -29.92 9.29
CA ASP A 538 -23.80 -29.08 9.74
C ASP A 538 -23.33 -27.79 10.46
N HIS A 539 -22.25 -27.89 11.25
CA HIS A 539 -21.64 -26.78 11.98
C HIS A 539 -21.14 -25.61 11.09
N LEU A 540 -20.97 -25.82 9.79
CA LEU A 540 -20.47 -24.81 8.85
C LEU A 540 -21.57 -23.87 8.31
N TYR A 541 -22.85 -24.15 8.55
CA TYR A 541 -23.96 -23.47 7.86
C TYR A 541 -25.01 -22.90 8.84
N ASP A 542 -24.72 -21.73 9.42
CA ASP A 542 -25.67 -21.04 10.32
C ASP A 542 -26.74 -20.21 9.55
N LYS A 543 -27.81 -19.81 10.25
CA LYS A 543 -28.89 -18.96 9.70
C LYS A 543 -28.38 -17.57 9.25
N ASN A 544 -27.35 -17.05 9.92
CA ASN A 544 -26.77 -15.74 9.62
C ASN A 544 -25.94 -15.75 8.34
N THR A 545 -25.42 -16.91 7.94
CA THR A 545 -24.62 -17.12 6.73
C THR A 545 -25.49 -16.89 5.50
N LEU A 546 -26.67 -17.51 5.43
CA LEU A 546 -27.62 -17.33 4.33
C LEU A 546 -28.15 -15.89 4.25
N LYS A 547 -28.40 -15.26 5.41
CA LYS A 547 -28.77 -13.83 5.48
C LYS A 547 -27.65 -12.92 4.95
N SER A 548 -26.40 -13.20 5.32
CA SER A 548 -25.21 -12.46 4.86
C SER A 548 -24.95 -12.62 3.37
N MET A 549 -25.17 -13.81 2.81
CA MET A 549 -25.09 -14.09 1.38
C MET A 549 -26.06 -13.25 0.56
N VAL A 550 -27.33 -13.25 0.99
CA VAL A 550 -28.42 -12.49 0.38
C VAL A 550 -28.13 -10.99 0.40
N GLU A 551 -27.70 -10.45 1.55
CA GLU A 551 -27.41 -9.02 1.67
C GLU A 551 -26.17 -8.60 0.84
N ALA A 552 -25.14 -9.45 0.76
CA ALA A 552 -23.98 -9.20 -0.09
C ALA A 552 -24.36 -9.16 -1.59
N TYR A 553 -25.25 -10.04 -2.02
CA TYR A 553 -25.77 -10.06 -3.39
C TYR A 553 -26.58 -8.79 -3.70
N LYS A 554 -27.54 -8.41 -2.83
CA LYS A 554 -28.33 -7.18 -3.00
C LYS A 554 -27.46 -5.93 -3.12
N LYS A 555 -26.44 -5.81 -2.26
CA LYS A 555 -25.52 -4.67 -2.27
C LYS A 555 -24.76 -4.52 -3.59
N SER A 556 -24.61 -5.59 -4.36
CA SER A 556 -23.92 -5.58 -5.65
C SER A 556 -24.79 -5.23 -6.85
N LYS A 557 -26.09 -5.50 -6.77
CA LYS A 557 -27.05 -5.17 -7.82
C LYS A 557 -27.54 -3.72 -7.75
N ARG A 558 -27.20 -2.98 -6.69
CA ARG A 558 -27.43 -1.53 -6.67
C ARG A 558 -26.66 -0.90 -7.84
N PRO A 559 -27.35 -0.24 -8.79
CA PRO A 559 -26.67 0.47 -9.86
C PRO A 559 -25.68 1.45 -9.23
N THR A 560 -24.49 1.54 -9.81
CA THR A 560 -23.60 2.67 -9.53
C THR A 560 -24.31 3.93 -10.01
N GLU A 561 -24.32 5.01 -9.20
CA GLU A 561 -25.04 6.28 -9.41
C GLU A 561 -24.87 6.93 -10.82
N GLY A 562 -23.94 6.44 -11.66
CA GLY A 562 -23.79 6.85 -13.06
C GLY A 562 -24.64 6.09 -14.10
N ASP A 563 -25.26 4.96 -13.75
CA ASP A 563 -26.07 4.15 -14.68
C ASP A 563 -27.59 4.49 -14.60
N GLU A 564 -28.03 5.23 -13.58
CA GLU A 564 -29.45 5.54 -13.33
C GLU A 564 -30.02 6.52 -14.38
N HIS A 565 -29.25 7.52 -14.80
CA HIS A 565 -29.71 8.53 -15.77
C HIS A 565 -30.02 7.97 -17.17
N SER A 566 -29.41 6.84 -17.55
CA SER A 566 -29.65 6.20 -18.86
C SER A 566 -30.85 5.24 -18.85
N MET A 567 -31.25 4.73 -17.68
CA MET A 567 -32.38 3.80 -17.57
C MET A 567 -33.69 4.51 -17.25
N GLN A 568 -33.64 5.67 -16.59
CA GLN A 568 -34.82 6.44 -16.22
C GLN A 568 -35.62 6.96 -17.44
N LYS A 569 -34.92 7.30 -18.54
CA LYS A 569 -35.57 7.73 -19.81
C LYS A 569 -36.29 6.62 -20.57
N GLN A 570 -36.09 5.34 -20.22
CA GLN A 570 -36.86 4.21 -20.79
C GLN A 570 -37.98 3.71 -19.86
N ALA A 571 -37.99 4.14 -18.59
CA ALA A 571 -38.97 3.70 -17.60
C ALA A 571 -40.27 4.53 -17.61
N GLU A 572 -40.24 5.77 -18.12
CA GLU A 572 -41.40 6.67 -18.12
C GLU A 572 -42.51 6.29 -19.12
N ALA A 573 -42.27 5.34 -20.03
CA ALA A 573 -43.25 4.92 -21.04
C ALA A 573 -44.00 3.61 -20.74
N LYS A 574 -43.72 2.91 -19.63
CA LYS A 574 -44.44 1.67 -19.25
C LYS A 574 -44.78 1.70 -17.77
N GLY A 575 -46.08 1.56 -17.47
CA GLY A 575 -46.66 1.71 -16.14
C GLY A 575 -45.85 1.06 -15.01
N LYS A 576 -45.90 1.69 -13.84
CA LYS A 576 -45.19 1.46 -12.57
C LYS A 576 -45.00 -0.04 -12.23
N ARG A 577 -44.10 -0.72 -12.94
CA ARG A 577 -43.59 -2.05 -12.57
C ARG A 577 -42.68 -1.83 -11.38
N THR A 578 -43.02 -2.42 -10.23
CA THR A 578 -42.09 -2.55 -9.11
C THR A 578 -40.78 -3.12 -9.64
N SER A 579 -39.68 -2.40 -9.40
CA SER A 579 -38.40 -2.81 -9.96
C SER A 579 -38.03 -4.17 -9.35
N PRO A 580 -37.52 -5.14 -10.13
CA PRO A 580 -37.05 -6.42 -9.58
C PRO A 580 -36.03 -6.27 -8.44
N SER A 581 -35.39 -5.10 -8.32
CA SER A 581 -34.47 -4.73 -7.23
C SER A 581 -35.11 -4.52 -5.86
N ASP A 582 -36.42 -4.31 -5.77
CA ASP A 582 -37.10 -3.99 -4.50
C ASP A 582 -37.54 -5.24 -3.71
N LEU A 583 -37.51 -6.41 -4.34
CA LEU A 583 -37.84 -7.69 -3.71
C LEU A 583 -36.73 -8.15 -2.76
N LYS A 584 -37.03 -8.14 -1.46
CA LYS A 584 -36.13 -8.64 -0.42
C LYS A 584 -36.04 -10.16 -0.54
N ILE A 585 -35.02 -10.67 -1.24
CA ILE A 585 -34.68 -12.11 -1.18
C ILE A 585 -34.50 -12.47 0.29
N THR A 586 -35.21 -13.47 0.78
CA THR A 586 -35.06 -14.04 2.13
C THR A 586 -34.45 -15.43 2.01
N PRO A 587 -33.79 -15.94 3.06
CA PRO A 587 -33.44 -17.36 3.19
C PRO A 587 -34.53 -18.33 2.73
N GLN A 588 -35.77 -18.08 3.14
CA GLN A 588 -36.93 -18.92 2.82
C GLN A 588 -37.28 -18.86 1.33
N LEU A 589 -37.28 -17.67 0.73
CA LEU A 589 -37.54 -17.49 -0.70
C LEU A 589 -36.44 -18.12 -1.56
N ALA A 590 -35.17 -18.04 -1.10
CA ALA A 590 -34.06 -18.71 -1.77
C ALA A 590 -34.26 -20.23 -1.73
N THR A 591 -34.48 -20.83 -0.55
CA THR A 591 -34.71 -22.26 -0.42
C THR A 591 -35.94 -22.73 -1.21
N PHE A 592 -37.04 -21.97 -1.16
CA PHE A 592 -38.22 -22.23 -1.98
C PHE A 592 -37.87 -22.26 -3.47
N TYR A 593 -37.16 -21.24 -3.96
CA TYR A 593 -36.76 -21.15 -5.36
C TYR A 593 -35.92 -22.35 -5.81
N TYR A 594 -34.98 -22.82 -4.99
CA TYR A 594 -34.18 -24.00 -5.30
C TYR A 594 -35.03 -25.28 -5.42
N LEU A 595 -35.98 -25.48 -4.50
CA LEU A 595 -36.87 -26.65 -4.52
C LEU A 595 -37.86 -26.57 -5.68
N TYR A 596 -38.28 -25.35 -6.01
CA TYR A 596 -39.14 -25.03 -7.14
C TYR A 596 -38.46 -25.31 -8.48
N GLU A 597 -37.21 -24.85 -8.70
CA GLU A 597 -36.43 -25.15 -9.91
C GLU A 597 -36.24 -26.65 -10.14
N ARG A 598 -36.07 -27.43 -9.06
CA ARG A 598 -35.90 -28.89 -9.13
C ARG A 598 -37.23 -29.66 -9.21
N LYS A 599 -38.36 -28.97 -9.33
CA LYS A 599 -39.71 -29.56 -9.40
C LYS A 599 -40.03 -30.51 -8.24
N ARG A 600 -39.48 -30.27 -7.04
CA ARG A 600 -39.71 -31.08 -5.84
C ARG A 600 -40.99 -30.64 -5.11
N ARG A 601 -42.16 -30.82 -5.75
CA ARG A 601 -43.46 -30.38 -5.22
C ARG A 601 -43.78 -30.93 -3.83
N VAL A 602 -43.59 -32.23 -3.61
CA VAL A 602 -43.87 -32.90 -2.31
C VAL A 602 -43.10 -32.22 -1.18
N VAL A 603 -41.83 -31.90 -1.42
CA VAL A 603 -40.96 -31.24 -0.45
C VAL A 603 -41.39 -29.79 -0.20
N LEU A 604 -41.75 -29.05 -1.26
CA LEU A 604 -42.30 -27.71 -1.11
C LEU A 604 -43.57 -27.73 -0.28
N GLU A 605 -44.44 -28.71 -0.54
CA GLU A 605 -45.72 -28.87 0.15
C GLU A 605 -45.55 -29.14 1.64
N ALA A 606 -44.52 -29.90 1.98
CA ALA A 606 -44.23 -30.32 3.34
C ALA A 606 -43.38 -29.31 4.15
N ILE A 607 -42.79 -28.28 3.53
CA ILE A 607 -41.95 -27.27 4.21
C ILE A 607 -42.64 -25.90 4.31
N PHE A 608 -43.45 -25.55 3.32
CA PHE A 608 -44.13 -24.26 3.20
C PHE A 608 -45.63 -24.47 3.16
N ASP A 609 -46.38 -23.73 3.97
CA ASP A 609 -47.83 -23.67 3.92
C ASP A 609 -48.32 -23.12 2.56
N GLU A 610 -49.57 -23.41 2.21
CA GLU A 610 -50.12 -23.09 0.89
C GLU A 610 -50.10 -21.58 0.57
N GLU A 611 -50.34 -20.72 1.56
CA GLU A 611 -50.30 -19.27 1.40
C GLU A 611 -48.88 -18.79 1.07
N THR A 612 -47.88 -19.24 1.83
CA THR A 612 -46.46 -18.95 1.57
C THR A 612 -46.02 -19.50 0.21
N ARG A 613 -46.48 -20.70 -0.18
CA ARG A 613 -46.19 -21.26 -1.51
C ARG A 613 -46.76 -20.39 -2.62
N LYS A 614 -48.01 -19.94 -2.51
CA LYS A 614 -48.64 -19.03 -3.50
C LYS A 614 -47.92 -17.69 -3.56
N GLU A 615 -47.60 -17.10 -2.40
CA GLU A 615 -46.85 -15.85 -2.34
C GLU A 615 -45.47 -15.98 -2.98
N PHE A 616 -44.72 -17.04 -2.64
CA PHE A 616 -43.38 -17.27 -3.17
C PHE A 616 -43.40 -17.66 -4.65
N THR A 617 -44.38 -18.45 -5.10
CA THR A 617 -44.58 -18.75 -6.53
C THR A 617 -44.85 -17.47 -7.30
N SER A 618 -45.76 -16.62 -6.81
CA SER A 618 -46.04 -15.31 -7.43
C SER A 618 -44.80 -14.42 -7.45
N LYS A 619 -43.98 -14.42 -6.39
CA LYS A 619 -42.70 -13.70 -6.35
C LYS A 619 -41.72 -14.26 -7.39
N VAL A 620 -41.58 -15.57 -7.48
CA VAL A 620 -40.68 -16.24 -8.45
C VAL A 620 -41.13 -15.98 -9.88
N GLU A 621 -42.42 -16.07 -10.17
CA GLU A 621 -43.00 -15.76 -11.48
C GLU A 621 -42.83 -14.27 -11.85
N LYS A 622 -43.02 -13.36 -10.89
CA LYS A 622 -42.75 -11.91 -11.07
C LYS A 622 -41.27 -11.62 -11.31
N MET A 623 -40.36 -12.38 -10.69
CA MET A 623 -38.91 -12.26 -10.91
C MET A 623 -38.45 -12.92 -12.21
N GLY A 624 -39.22 -13.88 -12.74
CA GLY A 624 -38.96 -14.54 -14.02
C GLY A 624 -37.57 -15.20 -14.10
N ILE A 625 -36.98 -15.15 -15.30
CA ILE A 625 -35.63 -15.68 -15.62
C ILE A 625 -34.51 -14.92 -14.88
N ASP A 626 -34.82 -13.76 -14.27
CA ASP A 626 -33.84 -12.87 -13.63
C ASP A 626 -33.49 -13.24 -12.18
N MET A 627 -34.14 -14.25 -11.60
CA MET A 627 -33.78 -14.77 -10.28
C MET A 627 -32.45 -15.55 -10.39
N PRO A 628 -31.35 -15.08 -9.77
CA PRO A 628 -30.10 -15.84 -9.77
C PRO A 628 -30.31 -17.16 -9.03
N SER A 629 -29.76 -18.26 -9.55
CA SER A 629 -29.72 -19.52 -8.82
C SER A 629 -29.11 -19.33 -7.42
N ILE A 630 -29.47 -20.18 -6.44
CA ILE A 630 -28.79 -20.15 -5.12
C ILE A 630 -27.28 -20.29 -5.31
N LEU A 631 -26.85 -21.13 -6.26
CA LEU A 631 -25.44 -21.33 -6.60
C LEU A 631 -24.78 -20.02 -7.04
N ARG A 632 -25.45 -19.23 -7.88
CA ARG A 632 -24.98 -17.90 -8.30
C ARG A 632 -24.82 -16.95 -7.13
N THR A 633 -25.83 -16.91 -6.26
CA THR A 633 -25.84 -16.06 -5.06
C THR A 633 -24.71 -16.45 -4.10
N TYR A 634 -24.51 -17.76 -3.91
CA TYR A 634 -23.46 -18.32 -3.08
C TYR A 634 -22.06 -18.05 -3.64
N ALA A 635 -21.83 -18.36 -4.91
CA ALA A 635 -20.53 -18.15 -5.55
C ALA A 635 -20.14 -16.66 -5.54
N TYR A 636 -21.13 -15.78 -5.71
CA TYR A 636 -20.91 -14.34 -5.57
C TYR A 636 -20.48 -13.93 -4.16
N TRP A 637 -21.19 -14.39 -3.13
CA TRP A 637 -20.82 -14.14 -1.74
C TRP A 637 -19.44 -14.70 -1.40
N ARG A 638 -19.15 -15.95 -1.78
CA ARG A 638 -17.86 -16.62 -1.59
C ARG A 638 -16.72 -15.78 -2.17
N ARG A 639 -16.89 -15.28 -3.41
CA ARG A 639 -15.91 -14.38 -4.04
C ARG A 639 -15.70 -13.11 -3.22
N ILE A 640 -16.77 -12.47 -2.72
CA ILE A 640 -16.66 -11.26 -1.89
C ILE A 640 -15.89 -11.55 -0.60
N GLU A 641 -16.23 -12.62 0.12
CA GLU A 641 -15.59 -12.95 1.39
C GLU A 641 -14.10 -13.26 1.20
N LEU A 642 -13.76 -14.07 0.20
CA LEU A 642 -12.37 -14.36 -0.15
C LEU A 642 -11.61 -13.09 -0.59
N LYS A 643 -12.28 -12.12 -1.20
CA LYS A 643 -11.66 -10.83 -1.55
C LYS A 643 -11.33 -9.98 -0.32
N LYS A 644 -12.03 -10.16 0.80
CA LYS A 644 -11.71 -9.45 2.05
C LYS A 644 -10.41 -9.97 2.66
N THR A 645 -10.18 -11.28 2.59
CA THR A 645 -8.97 -11.93 3.11
C THR A 645 -7.78 -11.75 2.18
N VAL A 646 -7.99 -11.81 0.85
CA VAL A 646 -6.93 -11.68 -0.16
C VAL A 646 -7.02 -10.33 -0.90
N LYS A 647 -6.62 -9.24 -0.22
CA LYS A 647 -6.76 -7.85 -0.73
C LYS A 647 -6.08 -7.56 -2.10
N ARG A 648 -5.17 -8.42 -2.58
CA ARG A 648 -4.42 -8.26 -3.84
C ARG A 648 -4.25 -9.57 -4.62
N GLY A 649 -5.13 -10.55 -4.40
CA GLY A 649 -5.08 -11.81 -5.13
C GLY A 649 -5.50 -11.62 -6.59
N ILE A 650 -4.88 -12.38 -7.49
CA ILE A 650 -5.36 -12.50 -8.87
C ILE A 650 -6.58 -13.44 -8.83
N GLU A 651 -7.71 -13.01 -9.38
CA GLU A 651 -8.92 -13.84 -9.42
C GLU A 651 -8.76 -14.92 -10.51
N ILE A 652 -8.94 -16.20 -10.19
CA ILE A 652 -8.93 -17.29 -11.18
C ILE A 652 -10.37 -17.65 -11.54
N TRP A 653 -10.69 -17.56 -12.82
CA TRP A 653 -12.02 -17.82 -13.38
C TRP A 653 -11.97 -18.91 -14.43
N ARG A 654 -12.95 -19.81 -14.47
CA ARG A 654 -13.10 -20.81 -15.55
C ARG A 654 -14.12 -20.33 -16.56
N CYS A 655 -13.72 -20.12 -17.81
CA CYS A 655 -14.68 -19.77 -18.85
C CYS A 655 -15.68 -20.91 -19.06
N GLN A 656 -16.98 -20.62 -19.03
CA GLN A 656 -18.03 -21.63 -19.24
C GLN A 656 -18.09 -22.18 -20.67
N LEU A 657 -17.54 -21.46 -21.67
CA LEU A 657 -17.57 -21.93 -23.06
C LEU A 657 -16.33 -22.77 -23.43
N CYS A 658 -15.13 -22.31 -23.09
CA CYS A 658 -13.90 -22.98 -23.53
C CYS A 658 -13.12 -23.66 -22.40
N GLU A 659 -13.68 -23.66 -21.19
CA GLU A 659 -13.13 -24.28 -19.97
C GLU A 659 -11.75 -23.77 -19.52
N LYS A 660 -11.17 -22.80 -20.23
CA LYS A 660 -9.86 -22.22 -19.89
C LYS A 660 -9.94 -21.44 -18.58
N GLU A 661 -8.95 -21.68 -17.73
CA GLU A 661 -8.74 -20.92 -16.51
C GLU A 661 -8.03 -19.59 -16.82
N ILE A 662 -8.70 -18.49 -16.50
CA ILE A 662 -8.25 -17.12 -16.75
C ILE A 662 -7.85 -16.49 -15.43
N LYS A 663 -6.57 -16.11 -15.36
CA LYS A 663 -6.01 -15.29 -14.29
C LYS A 663 -6.35 -13.82 -14.55
N ALA A 664 -7.28 -13.27 -13.78
CA ALA A 664 -7.80 -11.93 -13.95
C ALA A 664 -7.36 -11.02 -12.80
N THR A 665 -6.62 -9.97 -13.13
CA THR A 665 -6.32 -8.86 -12.21
C THR A 665 -7.52 -7.94 -12.01
N GLY A 666 -8.46 -7.98 -12.95
CA GLY A 666 -9.73 -7.27 -12.88
C GLY A 666 -10.69 -7.70 -13.97
N VAL A 667 -11.83 -7.00 -14.05
CA VAL A 667 -12.91 -7.30 -15.00
C VAL A 667 -12.44 -7.21 -16.46
N GLN A 668 -11.44 -6.39 -16.73
CA GLN A 668 -10.91 -6.16 -18.08
C GLN A 668 -10.31 -7.42 -18.71
N ASP A 669 -9.64 -8.27 -17.92
CA ASP A 669 -9.04 -9.52 -18.42
C ASP A 669 -10.13 -10.51 -18.86
N LEU A 670 -11.22 -10.59 -18.10
CA LEU A 670 -12.40 -11.40 -18.44
C LEU A 670 -13.08 -10.88 -19.70
N ILE A 671 -13.26 -9.56 -19.81
CA ILE A 671 -13.85 -8.91 -20.99
C ILE A 671 -13.01 -9.16 -22.25
N ASN A 672 -11.68 -9.09 -22.13
CA ASN A 672 -10.78 -9.39 -23.24
C ASN A 672 -10.87 -10.87 -23.65
N HIS A 673 -11.10 -11.77 -22.69
CA HIS A 673 -11.34 -13.18 -22.98
C HIS A 673 -12.70 -13.40 -23.66
N ILE A 674 -13.77 -12.73 -23.22
CA ILE A 674 -15.10 -12.81 -23.90
C ILE A 674 -14.98 -12.45 -25.38
N GLY A 675 -14.15 -11.45 -25.70
CA GLY A 675 -13.86 -11.08 -27.09
C GLY A 675 -13.25 -12.18 -27.94
N THR A 676 -12.73 -13.27 -27.37
CA THR A 676 -12.26 -14.43 -28.16
C THR A 676 -13.39 -15.33 -28.64
N HIS A 677 -14.57 -15.24 -28.02
CA HIS A 677 -15.73 -16.09 -28.32
C HIS A 677 -16.78 -15.36 -29.16
N GLU A 678 -17.09 -14.11 -28.78
CA GLU A 678 -18.20 -13.35 -29.38
C GLU A 678 -17.83 -12.70 -30.73
N GLY A 679 -16.72 -13.09 -31.36
CA GLY A 679 -16.28 -12.50 -32.63
C GLY A 679 -16.07 -10.98 -32.59
N GLY A 680 -16.00 -10.40 -31.39
CA GLY A 680 -15.87 -8.97 -31.14
C GLY A 680 -14.46 -8.50 -31.47
N SER A 681 -14.08 -8.54 -32.73
CA SER A 681 -12.89 -7.84 -33.18
C SER A 681 -13.20 -6.36 -33.37
N CYS A 682 -12.30 -5.51 -32.91
CA CYS A 682 -12.24 -4.15 -33.34
C CYS A 682 -11.56 -4.11 -34.73
N SER A 683 -12.19 -3.44 -35.69
CA SER A 683 -11.58 -3.19 -36.99
C SER A 683 -10.47 -2.13 -36.86
N CYS A 684 -9.42 -2.29 -37.65
CA CYS A 684 -8.43 -1.22 -37.82
C CYS A 684 -9.10 0.02 -38.41
N LEU A 685 -8.64 1.20 -37.97
CA LEU A 685 -9.21 2.49 -38.32
C LEU A 685 -8.64 3.03 -39.64
N VAL A 686 -7.45 2.56 -40.02
CA VAL A 686 -6.73 2.97 -41.21
C VAL A 686 -7.43 2.38 -42.44
N ALA A 687 -7.81 3.25 -43.37
CA ALA A 687 -8.46 2.87 -44.61
C ALA A 687 -7.62 1.82 -45.36
N GLY A 688 -8.27 0.78 -45.88
CA GLY A 688 -7.60 -0.32 -46.60
C GLY A 688 -6.94 -1.39 -45.72
N CYS A 689 -6.80 -1.21 -44.40
CA CYS A 689 -6.16 -2.24 -43.57
C CYS A 689 -7.04 -3.49 -43.39
N GLY A 690 -8.35 -3.32 -43.16
CA GLY A 690 -9.31 -4.42 -43.01
C GLY A 690 -9.09 -5.39 -41.84
N LYS A 691 -7.96 -5.30 -41.11
CA LYS A 691 -7.62 -6.25 -40.05
C LYS A 691 -8.56 -6.13 -38.85
N LEU A 692 -9.07 -7.28 -38.43
CA LEU A 692 -9.92 -7.48 -37.28
C LEU A 692 -9.08 -8.01 -36.11
N MET A 693 -9.11 -7.34 -34.96
CA MET A 693 -8.30 -7.76 -33.80
C MET A 693 -8.93 -7.43 -32.45
N LYS A 694 -8.43 -8.06 -31.39
CA LYS A 694 -8.90 -7.80 -30.03
C LYS A 694 -8.47 -6.39 -29.59
N PRO A 695 -9.24 -5.72 -28.71
CA PRO A 695 -8.94 -4.37 -28.21
C PRO A 695 -7.51 -4.15 -27.71
N LYS A 696 -6.96 -5.14 -26.98
CA LYS A 696 -5.60 -5.09 -26.43
C LYS A 696 -4.53 -5.05 -27.53
N TYR A 697 -4.81 -5.66 -28.69
CA TYR A 697 -3.88 -5.69 -29.81
C TYR A 697 -4.10 -4.53 -30.79
N LEU A 698 -5.27 -3.89 -30.78
CA LEU A 698 -5.57 -2.80 -31.70
C LEU A 698 -4.57 -1.64 -31.59
N ARG A 699 -4.23 -1.21 -30.37
CA ARG A 699 -3.23 -0.15 -30.18
C ARG A 699 -1.85 -0.56 -30.69
N ASN A 700 -1.42 -1.78 -30.37
CA ASN A 700 -0.12 -2.28 -30.83
C ASN A 700 -0.09 -2.47 -32.34
N HIS A 701 -1.20 -2.83 -32.96
CA HIS A 701 -1.30 -2.93 -34.40
C HIS A 701 -1.21 -1.57 -35.09
N LEU A 702 -1.94 -0.57 -34.59
CA LEU A 702 -1.82 0.81 -35.09
C LEU A 702 -0.37 1.31 -34.99
N MET A 703 0.28 1.04 -33.86
CA MET A 703 1.68 1.41 -33.65
C MET A 703 2.64 0.65 -34.58
N ASN A 704 2.52 -0.68 -34.67
CA ASN A 704 3.52 -1.51 -35.33
C ASN A 704 3.32 -1.65 -36.85
N ILE A 705 2.10 -1.55 -37.34
CA ILE A 705 1.77 -1.75 -38.77
C ILE A 705 1.54 -0.42 -39.47
N HIS A 706 1.02 0.59 -38.77
CA HIS A 706 0.72 1.89 -39.36
C HIS A 706 1.62 3.01 -38.86
N ALA A 707 2.56 2.73 -37.94
CA ALA A 707 3.35 3.76 -37.26
C ALA A 707 2.49 4.85 -36.58
N LEU A 708 1.22 4.55 -36.32
CA LEU A 708 0.27 5.47 -35.71
C LEU A 708 0.25 5.25 -34.20
N HIS A 709 0.98 6.09 -33.48
CA HIS A 709 0.80 6.20 -32.05
C HIS A 709 -0.52 6.89 -31.70
N ALA A 710 -1.02 6.64 -30.49
CA ALA A 710 -2.33 7.15 -30.05
C ALA A 710 -2.39 8.69 -29.92
N ASP A 711 -1.25 9.35 -29.79
CA ASP A 711 -1.04 10.80 -29.79
C ASP A 711 -0.90 11.40 -31.21
N HIS A 712 -0.55 10.58 -32.21
CA HIS A 712 -0.49 10.98 -33.63
C HIS A 712 -1.80 10.73 -34.39
N LEU A 713 -2.79 10.08 -33.76
CA LEU A 713 -4.13 9.96 -34.35
C LEU A 713 -4.76 11.34 -34.41
N ASP A 714 -5.30 11.71 -35.58
CA ASP A 714 -6.14 12.90 -35.66
C ASP A 714 -7.37 12.76 -34.73
N LYS A 715 -8.01 13.90 -34.46
CA LYS A 715 -9.15 13.94 -33.53
C LYS A 715 -10.26 12.97 -33.94
N GLU A 716 -10.53 12.83 -35.25
CA GLU A 716 -11.58 11.96 -35.76
C GLU A 716 -11.23 10.47 -35.58
N GLN A 717 -10.02 10.07 -35.97
CA GLN A 717 -9.47 8.73 -35.80
C GLN A 717 -9.44 8.32 -34.33
N TYR A 718 -9.02 9.22 -33.44
CA TYR A 718 -9.01 8.96 -32.00
C TYR A 718 -10.43 8.74 -31.45
N HIS A 719 -11.40 9.56 -31.84
CA HIS A 719 -12.80 9.38 -31.44
C HIS A 719 -13.41 8.11 -32.03
N LYS A 720 -13.06 7.75 -33.26
CA LYS A 720 -13.46 6.49 -33.89
C LYS A 720 -12.86 5.30 -33.15
N LEU A 721 -11.57 5.34 -32.79
CA LEU A 721 -10.91 4.33 -31.94
C LEU A 721 -11.64 4.14 -30.62
N ARG A 722 -11.93 5.25 -29.92
CA ARG A 722 -12.65 5.25 -28.65
C ARG A 722 -14.03 4.62 -28.77
N ARG A 723 -14.82 5.04 -29.76
CA ARG A 723 -16.16 4.47 -30.02
C ARG A 723 -16.10 2.97 -30.33
N THR A 724 -15.14 2.52 -31.13
CA THR A 724 -14.96 1.10 -31.44
C THR A 724 -14.61 0.29 -30.20
N LEU A 725 -13.68 0.78 -29.36
CA LEU A 725 -13.29 0.12 -28.11
C LEU A 725 -14.44 0.10 -27.10
N GLU A 726 -15.16 1.20 -26.94
CA GLU A 726 -16.31 1.31 -26.03
C GLU A 726 -17.46 0.42 -26.47
N SER A 727 -17.77 0.37 -27.77
CA SER A 727 -18.77 -0.53 -28.33
C SER A 727 -18.41 -1.99 -28.06
N PHE A 728 -17.15 -2.37 -28.29
CA PHE A 728 -16.68 -3.71 -27.94
C PHE A 728 -16.84 -3.99 -26.43
N TYR A 729 -16.36 -3.10 -25.57
CA TYR A 729 -16.42 -3.34 -24.12
C TYR A 729 -17.85 -3.36 -23.59
N LYS A 730 -18.75 -2.55 -24.15
CA LYS A 730 -20.18 -2.58 -23.82
C LYS A 730 -20.79 -3.92 -24.20
N LYS A 731 -20.56 -4.42 -25.42
CA LYS A 731 -21.03 -5.73 -25.89
C LYS A 731 -20.42 -6.88 -25.07
N ALA A 732 -19.13 -6.86 -24.78
CA ALA A 732 -18.50 -7.91 -23.99
C ALA A 732 -18.94 -7.88 -22.51
N LYS A 733 -19.26 -6.70 -21.95
CA LYS A 733 -19.77 -6.57 -20.58
C LYS A 733 -21.16 -7.21 -20.44
N THR A 734 -22.05 -7.09 -21.42
CA THR A 734 -23.37 -7.74 -21.37
C THR A 734 -23.26 -9.26 -21.43
N GLN A 735 -22.27 -9.78 -22.14
CA GLN A 735 -22.01 -11.22 -22.23
C GLN A 735 -21.26 -11.80 -21.02
N ARG A 736 -20.86 -10.97 -20.05
CA ARG A 736 -20.04 -11.45 -18.92
C ARG A 736 -20.70 -12.55 -18.12
N ASN A 737 -21.99 -12.45 -17.82
CA ASN A 737 -22.68 -13.46 -17.02
C ASN A 737 -22.88 -14.79 -17.77
N LYS A 738 -22.77 -14.79 -19.11
CA LYS A 738 -22.81 -16.00 -19.94
C LYS A 738 -21.50 -16.78 -19.83
N TYR A 739 -20.36 -16.09 -19.94
CA TYR A 739 -19.03 -16.72 -19.94
C TYR A 739 -18.39 -16.88 -18.57
N PHE A 740 -18.62 -15.91 -17.70
CA PHE A 740 -18.04 -15.81 -16.36
C PHE A 740 -19.13 -15.48 -15.34
N PRO A 741 -20.15 -16.34 -15.19
CA PRO A 741 -21.09 -16.23 -14.10
C PRO A 741 -20.33 -16.33 -12.76
N PRO A 742 -20.87 -15.84 -11.63
CA PRO A 742 -20.22 -15.97 -10.33
C PRO A 742 -19.68 -17.37 -10.01
N GLU A 743 -20.37 -18.43 -10.45
CA GLU A 743 -20.01 -19.84 -10.31
C GLU A 743 -18.74 -20.23 -11.07
N ALA A 744 -18.37 -19.49 -12.11
CA ALA A 744 -17.10 -19.65 -12.81
C ALA A 744 -15.89 -19.18 -12.00
N PHE A 745 -16.10 -18.42 -10.91
CA PHE A 745 -15.00 -18.05 -10.03
C PHE A 745 -14.52 -19.28 -9.25
N LEU A 746 -13.24 -19.64 -9.40
CA LEU A 746 -12.66 -20.80 -8.74
C LEU A 746 -12.04 -20.41 -7.40
N ARG A 747 -11.07 -19.50 -7.43
CA ARG A 747 -10.25 -19.11 -6.27
C ARG A 747 -9.47 -17.83 -6.53
N PHE A 748 -8.79 -17.32 -5.50
CA PHE A 748 -7.69 -16.38 -5.68
C PHE A 748 -6.39 -17.16 -5.90
N ASP A 749 -5.51 -16.63 -6.75
CA ASP A 749 -4.13 -17.11 -6.83
C ASP A 749 -3.39 -16.64 -5.56
N ASP A 750 -3.19 -17.57 -4.63
CA ASP A 750 -2.49 -17.33 -3.36
C ASP A 750 -1.01 -17.01 -3.55
N LYS A 751 -0.48 -17.27 -4.75
CA LYS A 751 0.74 -16.62 -5.22
C LYS A 751 0.42 -15.15 -5.39
N LYS A 752 0.49 -14.41 -4.27
CA LYS A 752 0.63 -12.95 -4.29
C LYS A 752 1.59 -12.65 -5.44
N MET A 753 1.32 -11.61 -6.22
CA MET A 753 2.40 -10.89 -6.90
C MET A 753 3.28 -10.24 -5.83
N SER A 754 3.84 -11.04 -4.91
CA SER A 754 5.14 -10.83 -4.36
C SER A 754 6.00 -10.70 -5.59
N ASN A 755 6.26 -9.44 -5.93
CA ASN A 755 7.34 -9.06 -6.81
C ASN A 755 8.52 -9.90 -6.30
N LYS A 756 8.91 -10.99 -6.97
CA LYS A 756 9.97 -11.88 -6.46
C LYS A 756 11.24 -11.05 -6.18
N ASN A 757 11.39 -9.98 -6.95
CA ASN A 757 12.30 -8.84 -6.74
C ASN A 757 12.34 -8.23 -5.32
N LEU A 758 11.29 -8.38 -4.51
CA LEU A 758 11.27 -7.90 -3.12
C LEU A 758 11.79 -8.95 -2.14
N LEU A 759 11.70 -10.23 -2.50
CA LEU A 759 12.13 -11.35 -1.66
C LEU A 759 13.60 -11.71 -1.92
N GLU A 760 14.06 -11.61 -3.15
CA GLU A 760 15.46 -11.82 -3.52
C GLU A 760 16.29 -10.56 -3.19
N ASP A 761 17.51 -10.75 -2.72
CA ASP A 761 18.50 -9.66 -2.63
C ASP A 761 18.86 -9.22 -4.06
N PRO A 762 18.78 -7.92 -4.42
CA PRO A 762 19.28 -7.45 -5.70
C PRO A 762 20.80 -7.60 -5.85
N LYS A 763 21.58 -7.81 -4.79
CA LYS A 763 23.03 -7.93 -4.87
C LYS A 763 23.45 -9.37 -5.21
N CYS A 764 24.24 -9.53 -6.27
CA CYS A 764 24.86 -10.81 -6.60
C CYS A 764 25.91 -11.17 -5.54
N ARG A 765 25.87 -12.40 -5.02
CA ARG A 765 26.83 -12.91 -4.02
C ARG A 765 28.22 -13.11 -4.58
N GLU A 766 28.33 -13.47 -5.86
CA GLU A 766 29.62 -13.80 -6.46
C GLU A 766 30.43 -12.56 -6.82
N CYS A 767 29.83 -11.61 -7.55
CA CYS A 767 30.54 -10.39 -7.99
C CYS A 767 30.15 -9.12 -7.22
N GLY A 768 29.12 -9.16 -6.37
CA GLY A 768 28.65 -7.98 -5.64
C GLY A 768 27.81 -6.98 -6.45
N GLN A 769 27.55 -7.23 -7.73
CA GLN A 769 26.79 -6.31 -8.59
C GLN A 769 25.31 -6.22 -8.19
N MET A 770 24.76 -5.01 -8.20
CA MET A 770 23.33 -4.75 -7.92
C MET A 770 22.49 -4.92 -9.18
N VAL A 771 21.60 -5.92 -9.19
CA VAL A 771 20.74 -6.29 -10.32
C VAL A 771 19.28 -6.40 -9.85
N HIS A 772 18.49 -5.36 -10.14
CA HIS A 772 17.15 -5.20 -9.55
C HIS A 772 16.05 -6.05 -10.21
N ALA A 773 16.11 -6.29 -11.52
CA ALA A 773 15.06 -7.02 -12.24
C ALA A 773 15.37 -8.53 -12.34
N GLU A 774 14.35 -9.38 -12.15
CA GLU A 774 14.48 -10.84 -12.23
C GLU A 774 15.08 -11.33 -13.57
N THR A 775 14.67 -10.73 -14.69
CA THR A 775 15.20 -11.09 -16.02
C THR A 775 16.67 -10.74 -16.16
N THR A 776 17.08 -9.55 -15.69
CA THR A 776 18.49 -9.14 -15.69
C THR A 776 19.31 -9.97 -14.71
N ARG A 777 18.73 -10.42 -13.58
CA ARG A 777 19.40 -11.35 -12.65
C ARG A 777 19.69 -12.69 -13.30
N ARG A 778 18.71 -13.29 -14.00
CA ARG A 778 18.91 -14.53 -14.76
C ARG A 778 19.99 -14.37 -15.82
N LEU A 779 19.98 -13.28 -16.57
CA LEU A 779 21.01 -12.97 -17.56
C LEU A 779 22.40 -12.84 -16.90
N HIS A 780 22.46 -12.15 -15.77
CA HIS A 780 23.68 -11.99 -15.00
C HIS A 780 24.23 -13.34 -14.47
N VAL A 781 23.37 -14.20 -13.92
CA VAL A 781 23.77 -15.56 -13.51
C VAL A 781 24.22 -16.40 -14.70
N ALA A 782 23.55 -16.27 -15.85
CA ALA A 782 23.97 -16.98 -17.06
C ALA A 782 25.40 -16.62 -17.49
N GLN A 783 25.84 -15.38 -17.26
CA GLN A 783 27.21 -14.95 -17.52
C GLN A 783 28.21 -15.63 -16.57
N HIS A 784 27.89 -15.69 -15.28
CA HIS A 784 28.71 -16.40 -14.29
C HIS A 784 28.85 -17.89 -14.59
N LEU A 785 27.76 -18.52 -15.05
CA LEU A 785 27.74 -19.95 -15.40
C LEU A 785 28.24 -20.24 -16.82
N ASN A 786 28.66 -19.22 -17.57
CA ASN A 786 29.04 -19.32 -18.98
C ASN A 786 28.00 -20.07 -19.85
N LEU A 787 26.71 -19.85 -19.58
CA LEU A 787 25.60 -20.51 -20.27
C LEU A 787 25.31 -19.83 -21.61
N LEU A 788 26.11 -20.17 -22.61
CA LEU A 788 25.98 -19.68 -23.98
C LEU A 788 25.54 -20.81 -24.89
N TYR A 789 24.47 -20.58 -25.66
CA TYR A 789 23.93 -21.52 -26.63
C TYR A 789 24.21 -20.99 -28.04
N LYS A 790 24.53 -21.90 -28.97
CA LYS A 790 24.69 -21.55 -30.39
C LYS A 790 23.37 -21.04 -30.97
N CYS A 791 23.46 -20.14 -31.95
CA CYS A 791 22.31 -19.73 -32.75
C CYS A 791 21.69 -20.96 -33.43
N VAL A 792 20.36 -20.96 -33.52
CA VAL A 792 19.60 -22.08 -34.11
C VAL A 792 19.59 -22.06 -35.64
N VAL A 793 20.03 -20.96 -36.25
CA VAL A 793 20.12 -20.84 -37.72
C VAL A 793 21.42 -21.47 -38.19
N ASP A 794 21.32 -22.41 -39.13
CA ASP A 794 22.48 -23.13 -39.66
C ASP A 794 23.55 -22.18 -40.23
N GLY A 795 24.80 -22.48 -39.93
CA GLY A 795 25.96 -21.67 -40.31
C GLY A 795 26.21 -20.43 -39.45
N CYS A 796 25.37 -20.13 -38.45
CA CYS A 796 25.61 -19.00 -37.55
C CYS A 796 26.38 -19.41 -36.29
N GLU A 797 27.62 -18.92 -36.13
CA GLU A 797 28.46 -19.24 -34.98
C GLU A 797 28.16 -18.42 -33.71
N PHE A 798 27.23 -17.47 -33.79
CA PHE A 798 26.90 -16.61 -32.66
C PHE A 798 26.42 -17.42 -31.46
N ARG A 799 26.97 -17.15 -30.28
CA ARG A 799 26.57 -17.79 -29.02
C ARG A 799 26.06 -16.77 -28.03
N ALA A 800 24.89 -17.01 -27.45
CA ALA A 800 24.33 -16.17 -26.40
C ALA A 800 23.35 -16.93 -25.50
N ASP A 801 22.89 -16.28 -24.44
CA ASP A 801 21.77 -16.77 -23.66
C ASP A 801 20.45 -16.72 -24.47
N PRO A 802 19.39 -17.45 -24.06
CA PRO A 802 18.18 -17.55 -24.86
C PRO A 802 17.41 -16.25 -25.07
N ILE A 803 17.63 -15.22 -24.23
CA ILE A 803 16.99 -13.91 -24.40
C ILE A 803 17.71 -13.16 -25.51
N ARG A 804 19.04 -13.09 -25.46
CA ARG A 804 19.86 -12.45 -26.50
C ARG A 804 19.81 -13.19 -27.84
N LEU A 805 19.60 -14.51 -27.86
CA LEU A 805 19.40 -15.26 -29.10
C LEU A 805 18.16 -14.77 -29.87
N VAL A 806 17.07 -14.41 -29.20
CA VAL A 806 15.85 -13.90 -29.87
C VAL A 806 16.10 -12.54 -30.52
N ASP A 807 16.82 -11.68 -29.82
CA ASP A 807 17.22 -10.38 -30.34
C ASP A 807 18.20 -10.53 -31.51
N HIS A 808 19.14 -11.47 -31.41
CA HIS A 808 20.08 -11.81 -32.47
C HIS A 808 19.36 -12.32 -33.73
N LEU A 809 18.42 -13.25 -33.59
CA LEU A 809 17.59 -13.75 -34.69
C LEU A 809 16.86 -12.61 -35.41
N SER A 810 16.32 -11.67 -34.63
CA SER A 810 15.58 -10.53 -35.18
C SER A 810 16.48 -9.53 -35.90
N LYS A 811 17.72 -9.31 -35.42
CA LYS A 811 18.64 -8.29 -35.95
C LYS A 811 19.53 -8.78 -37.08
N ASN A 812 20.10 -9.98 -36.94
CA ASN A 812 21.13 -10.49 -37.86
C ASN A 812 20.56 -11.44 -38.90
N HIS A 813 19.48 -12.16 -38.56
CA HIS A 813 18.81 -13.06 -39.50
C HIS A 813 17.51 -12.47 -40.06
N LEU A 814 17.06 -11.31 -39.53
CA LEU A 814 15.76 -10.71 -39.84
C LEU A 814 14.58 -11.69 -39.66
N LYS A 815 14.78 -12.77 -38.89
CA LYS A 815 13.79 -13.81 -38.61
C LYS A 815 13.15 -13.54 -37.25
N LYS A 816 11.82 -13.42 -37.22
CA LYS A 816 11.04 -13.50 -35.98
C LYS A 816 10.93 -14.97 -35.57
N VAL A 817 10.67 -15.24 -34.28
CA VAL A 817 10.44 -16.61 -33.77
C VAL A 817 9.35 -17.36 -34.55
N ALA A 818 8.36 -16.65 -35.09
CA ALA A 818 7.29 -17.25 -35.89
C ALA A 818 7.69 -17.59 -37.35
N GLN A 819 8.86 -17.14 -37.80
CA GLN A 819 9.42 -17.37 -39.15
C GLN A 819 10.56 -18.40 -39.14
N LEU A 820 10.87 -18.97 -37.97
CA LEU A 820 11.82 -20.06 -37.86
C LEU A 820 11.24 -21.34 -38.49
N THR A 821 12.10 -22.19 -39.04
CA THR A 821 11.68 -23.54 -39.46
C THR A 821 11.21 -24.36 -38.24
N ALA A 822 10.55 -25.50 -38.49
CA ALA A 822 10.08 -26.35 -37.41
C ALA A 822 11.24 -26.82 -36.51
N GLU A 823 12.38 -27.13 -37.12
CA GLU A 823 13.62 -27.57 -36.49
C GLU A 823 14.27 -26.44 -35.68
N GLU A 824 14.47 -25.27 -36.30
CA GLU A 824 15.00 -24.06 -35.63
C GLU A 824 14.14 -23.66 -34.40
N LEU A 825 12.81 -23.71 -34.55
CA LEU A 825 11.87 -23.38 -33.48
C LEU A 825 11.88 -24.44 -32.36
N PHE A 826 11.98 -25.71 -32.71
CA PHE A 826 12.10 -26.80 -31.74
C PHE A 826 13.37 -26.65 -30.90
N GLU A 827 14.51 -26.39 -31.55
CA GLU A 827 15.78 -26.21 -30.87
C GLU A 827 15.78 -24.99 -29.95
N LEU A 828 15.21 -23.86 -30.41
CA LEU A 828 15.07 -22.67 -29.58
C LEU A 828 14.19 -22.92 -28.35
N LYS A 829 13.13 -23.74 -28.48
CA LYS A 829 12.30 -24.16 -27.34
C LYS A 829 13.07 -25.06 -26.39
N ARG A 830 13.84 -26.02 -26.90
CA ARG A 830 14.70 -26.92 -26.11
C ARG A 830 15.69 -26.12 -25.27
N ILE A 831 16.43 -25.20 -25.91
CA ILE A 831 17.36 -24.27 -25.25
C ILE A 831 16.68 -23.49 -24.11
N ARG A 832 15.48 -22.94 -24.34
CA ARG A 832 14.73 -22.20 -23.31
C ARG A 832 14.31 -23.08 -22.12
N VAL A 833 13.93 -24.33 -22.37
CA VAL A 833 13.55 -25.28 -21.30
C VAL A 833 14.77 -25.63 -20.45
N VAL A 834 15.90 -25.97 -21.09
CA VAL A 834 17.16 -26.26 -20.40
C VAL A 834 17.63 -25.06 -19.58
N PHE A 835 17.68 -23.87 -20.20
CA PHE A 835 18.06 -22.65 -19.50
C PHE A 835 17.17 -22.35 -18.29
N LYS A 836 15.84 -22.50 -18.43
CA LYS A 836 14.91 -22.29 -17.32
C LYS A 836 15.19 -23.26 -16.17
N LYS A 837 15.42 -24.54 -16.47
CA LYS A 837 15.75 -25.57 -15.47
C LYS A 837 17.05 -25.22 -14.73
N VAL A 838 18.09 -24.80 -15.44
CA VAL A 838 19.35 -24.37 -14.82
C VAL A 838 19.16 -23.11 -13.98
N MET A 839 18.43 -22.10 -14.47
CA MET A 839 18.16 -20.88 -13.70
C MET A 839 17.33 -21.14 -12.44
N ASP A 840 16.31 -22.00 -12.51
CA ASP A 840 15.49 -22.33 -11.33
C ASP A 840 16.36 -23.02 -10.24
N ASN A 841 17.43 -23.72 -10.61
CA ASN A 841 18.39 -24.36 -9.70
C ASN A 841 19.52 -23.45 -9.23
N GLU A 842 20.06 -22.58 -10.07
CA GLU A 842 21.29 -21.84 -9.76
C GLU A 842 21.03 -20.40 -9.28
N LEU A 843 19.94 -19.76 -9.71
CA LEU A 843 19.69 -18.32 -9.49
C LEU A 843 19.79 -17.90 -8.01
N HIS A 844 19.30 -18.74 -7.10
CA HIS A 844 19.26 -18.44 -5.67
C HIS A 844 20.64 -18.52 -4.98
N LYS A 845 21.63 -19.18 -5.60
CA LYS A 845 23.02 -19.20 -5.11
C LYS A 845 23.67 -17.83 -5.28
N PHE A 846 23.35 -17.16 -6.39
CA PHE A 846 23.83 -15.82 -6.72
C PHE A 846 22.98 -14.74 -6.06
N PHE A 847 21.66 -14.91 -6.01
CA PHE A 847 20.72 -13.94 -5.47
C PHE A 847 19.86 -14.60 -4.40
N PRO A 848 20.34 -14.66 -3.15
CA PRO A 848 19.63 -15.32 -2.07
C PRO A 848 18.31 -14.63 -1.76
N TYR A 849 17.38 -15.37 -1.17
CA TYR A 849 16.25 -14.72 -0.53
C TYR A 849 16.76 -13.92 0.68
N LYS A 850 16.16 -12.76 0.95
CA LYS A 850 16.52 -11.89 2.10
C LYS A 850 16.41 -12.61 3.44
N GLU A 851 15.66 -13.69 3.50
CA GLU A 851 15.51 -14.56 4.68
C GLU A 851 16.74 -15.47 4.89
N ASP A 852 17.55 -15.71 3.84
CA ASP A 852 18.74 -16.57 3.85
C ASP A 852 20.05 -15.82 4.14
N ILE A 853 20.00 -14.50 4.37
CA ILE A 853 21.15 -13.71 4.81
C ILE A 853 21.29 -13.96 6.32
N PRO A 854 22.38 -14.60 6.80
CA PRO A 854 22.60 -14.79 8.22
C PRO A 854 22.48 -13.42 8.91
N ALA A 855 21.71 -13.36 10.00
CA ALA A 855 21.63 -12.16 10.81
C ALA A 855 23.04 -11.82 11.27
N GLY A 856 23.71 -10.89 10.60
CA GLY A 856 25.02 -10.41 11.04
C GLY A 856 24.92 -9.77 12.42
N PRO A 857 26.05 -9.57 13.12
CA PRO A 857 26.12 -9.05 14.49
C PRO A 857 25.48 -7.66 14.69
N PHE A 858 25.07 -6.99 13.62
CA PHE A 858 24.30 -5.74 13.67
C PHE A 858 22.83 -5.89 14.11
N ARG A 859 22.30 -7.11 14.22
CA ARG A 859 20.90 -7.32 14.63
C ARG A 859 20.69 -7.25 16.14
N ASP A 860 21.74 -7.41 16.94
CA ASP A 860 21.69 -7.37 18.42
C ASP A 860 21.91 -5.96 19.00
N LEU A 861 22.16 -4.96 18.14
CA LEU A 861 22.36 -3.55 18.52
C LEU A 861 21.17 -2.64 18.14
N LEU A 862 20.05 -3.20 17.67
CA LEU A 862 18.79 -2.51 17.36
C LEU A 862 17.66 -3.02 18.26
#